data_AF-A0A1I6R6Y8-F1
#
_entry.id   AF-A0A1I6R6Y8-F1
#
_cell.length_a   1.000
_cell.length_b   1.000
_cell.length_c   1.000
_cell.angle_alpha   90.00
_cell.angle_beta   90.00
_cell.angle_gamma   90.00
#
_symmetry.space_group_name_H-M   'P 1'
#
loop_
_entity.id
_entity.type
_entity.pdbx_description
1 polymer ?
#
loop_
_entity_poly.entity_id
_entity_poly.type
_entity_poly.pdbx_seq_one_letter_code
_entity_poly.pdbx_strand_id
1 'polypeptide(L)'
;MFIDFFNWIVMKKTSHYNNYLYPIILLIFIVFLSGTMFGQMNPYEWNRLPTDSEINSAKQNLIKELTQTISVNGKVVDQKNVRLSPVIKFHNKRKAGQVPPQDISRMIVFVEVTGIMGSRLGEYNLFQSKQTGKFGFARHADVTPGMTLDEKYDDFIAYLNLYPNNDSGLARGFAPALGGTTTSVNNNTKADENIPNEDDEIPWEIVIGGSIAAAVAAIIRKILKKGAASKTSKSAKNKKEQKEEEEEAHYILQLNKNSFQLKLNEPETIEVQVWKVTAKGEKRCSANIQIQNFEKALKITPTTGVNSLQAQLVLEKQPKETSFTILVNANAEGHEFQKEVTIQPFGELQIVVETSPDNKRTLRPDTFQIITCYAQVLDELGKNIPDLTEKIKFTPKSDWVDISQSIIDGDRIAINIGCTNPNPISAASHPPKSVILSVTMDDVPDDVEPLQLDVEIQLLDCNLETEINDATFPATDEINEITFNAYIENAGEEIGWNFVGEYKIGDEPTDPLTTISIDKKNETEVNVKLSGPLIKPSENETFITKTLVISAFQNDEKPLERHLNIIVSREGLFIKHGVNKNNELNFTADKPFEQNLEFALNVYDENTNQIVVDKVNLQNLEFEFLNDEKEIQNLVTVLLPKIEYVDLVTNIPYGRYHFSTNAEIPGVGNILPIKYKVKAHVANAKKPEIFETILTVNVKTYGIGKEFPDWVKAYEECKYVINTYVPAGEPYQKLNALLESRKMTLGAEGMIELRNRIWKIASNLILAEGAEGYKSVDAWASAIVTTLEWAEWAGDIAFSVLMAYTTGGLGATAGGMIKGGLIDALRFYIYEPDKTFDDFWKMQTDKFVPMLMNMAKGRLLSIENIELIVKGNKPLAWTIFVSCEFLYNLYQTKSVTEAAKMTAQAMVEEVMIQKLTAKLHQEAMNRKIAYKSPKEVFDDIMKNTKVENDELVIDQKKLLELMRDPEAVRTIKNHGSPKIKSLFEKSRNKIYQEHDFHLKQYIKDTYKIPPEDIIIDDFRTPGSDATNVNTDRDYRVLRKVTKADGSVQYIELQRTNWIDKSYDIFGNITGKPNGIDSVEWAEKHQQRGTDRFDAEACSDYSDHTYNKQTGEVEVLDSNIKRVKEGKSTLVNAEEMGEMYKTKVENAVKNGTIPEAYAQLQKSIKTLENVREGYKNQNLEIPELDSKLKIAMGYAKSVKTDVSDIKNPMNVKNMEKQIKNMSGYDLKKLTNDINKSFKDLKIHDKGSPK
;
A
#
# COMPACT_ATOMS: atom_id res chain seq x y z
N MET A 1 -4.38 35.17 -13.65
CA MET A 1 -5.65 34.64 -14.18
C MET A 1 -6.66 34.32 -13.08
N PHE A 2 -6.36 33.53 -12.04
CA PHE A 2 -7.30 33.37 -10.92
C PHE A 2 -7.34 34.57 -9.98
N ILE A 3 -6.27 35.36 -10.02
CA ILE A 3 -6.13 36.48 -9.11
C ILE A 3 -6.85 37.72 -9.68
N ASP A 4 -6.93 37.86 -11.01
CA ASP A 4 -7.58 38.97 -11.71
C ASP A 4 -9.09 39.08 -11.52
N PHE A 5 -9.74 37.97 -11.17
CA PHE A 5 -11.17 37.97 -10.90
C PHE A 5 -11.50 38.40 -9.46
N PHE A 6 -10.57 38.18 -8.52
CA PHE A 6 -10.78 38.52 -7.11
C PHE A 6 -10.74 40.04 -6.86
N ASN A 7 -10.02 40.79 -7.70
CA ASN A 7 -9.98 42.25 -7.62
C ASN A 7 -11.21 42.98 -8.21
N TRP A 8 -12.09 42.29 -8.94
CA TRP A 8 -13.25 42.94 -9.54
C TRP A 8 -14.45 43.06 -8.57
N ILE A 9 -14.60 42.13 -7.62
CA ILE A 9 -15.77 42.10 -6.72
C ILE A 9 -15.62 42.99 -5.48
N VAL A 10 -14.40 43.43 -5.14
CA VAL A 10 -14.18 44.36 -4.00
C VAL A 10 -14.64 45.79 -4.32
N MET A 11 -15.00 46.14 -5.56
CA MET A 11 -15.44 47.50 -5.92
C MET A 11 -16.89 47.57 -6.43
N LYS A 12 -17.89 47.42 -5.55
CA LYS A 12 -19.02 48.38 -5.41
C LYS A 12 -20.10 47.91 -4.41
N LYS A 13 -19.95 48.40 -3.18
CA LYS A 13 -20.95 49.00 -2.28
C LYS A 13 -22.47 48.79 -2.55
N THR A 14 -23.07 48.07 -1.59
CA THR A 14 -24.14 48.49 -0.66
C THR A 14 -25.50 48.99 -1.17
N SER A 15 -26.55 48.31 -0.69
CA SER A 15 -27.64 48.78 0.20
C SER A 15 -28.98 48.16 -0.26
N HIS A 16 -29.93 47.70 0.55
CA HIS A 16 -30.28 47.95 1.94
C HIS A 16 -31.35 46.92 2.39
N TYR A 17 -31.46 46.66 3.70
CA TYR A 17 -32.57 46.03 4.46
C TYR A 17 -32.72 44.48 4.56
N ASN A 18 -31.95 43.92 5.48
CA ASN A 18 -32.37 43.24 6.73
C ASN A 18 -33.88 42.95 6.94
N ASN A 19 -34.24 41.69 7.29
CA ASN A 19 -34.57 41.29 8.69
C ASN A 19 -35.33 39.96 8.92
N TYR A 20 -35.29 38.93 8.05
CA TYR A 20 -35.97 37.65 8.38
C TYR A 20 -35.24 36.34 8.03
N LEU A 21 -33.93 36.34 7.73
CA LEU A 21 -33.20 35.11 7.35
C LEU A 21 -32.01 34.72 8.23
N TYR A 22 -31.90 35.28 9.44
CA TYR A 22 -30.72 35.05 10.30
C TYR A 22 -30.76 33.82 11.24
N PRO A 23 -31.90 33.20 11.62
CA PRO A 23 -31.86 31.99 12.47
C PRO A 23 -31.94 30.66 11.70
N ILE A 24 -32.25 30.65 10.40
CA ILE A 24 -32.41 29.41 9.60
C ILE A 24 -31.17 29.10 8.76
N ILE A 25 -30.37 30.11 8.40
CA ILE A 25 -29.08 29.93 7.71
C ILE A 25 -28.00 29.39 8.67
N LEU A 26 -28.11 29.69 9.98
CA LEU A 26 -27.11 29.25 10.97
C LEU A 26 -27.18 27.74 11.26
N LEU A 27 -28.36 27.11 11.10
CA LEU A 27 -28.52 25.66 11.32
C LEU A 27 -28.17 24.81 10.08
N ILE A 28 -28.21 25.39 8.88
CA ILE A 28 -27.86 24.71 7.62
C ILE A 28 -26.35 24.84 7.32
N PHE A 29 -25.67 25.87 7.84
CA PHE A 29 -24.21 26.00 7.72
C PHE A 29 -23.41 25.03 8.61
N ILE A 30 -23.99 24.52 9.70
CA ILE A 30 -23.30 23.59 10.63
C ILE A 30 -23.38 22.13 10.16
N VAL A 31 -24.34 21.77 9.30
CA VAL A 31 -24.52 20.39 8.82
C VAL A 31 -23.91 20.14 7.42
N PHE A 32 -23.61 21.19 6.64
CA PHE A 32 -23.01 21.04 5.30
C PHE A 32 -21.48 21.20 5.22
N LEU A 33 -20.80 21.56 6.32
CA LEU A 33 -19.33 21.66 6.38
C LEU A 33 -18.61 20.39 6.87
N SER A 34 -19.34 19.32 7.19
CA SER A 34 -18.77 18.04 7.65
C SER A 34 -18.76 16.93 6.58
N GLY A 35 -19.23 17.20 5.36
CA GLY A 35 -19.42 16.19 4.31
C GLY A 35 -18.49 16.22 3.10
N THR A 36 -17.76 17.32 2.85
CA THR A 36 -16.89 17.43 1.66
C THR A 36 -15.61 18.22 1.96
N MET A 37 -14.66 17.57 2.64
CA MET A 37 -13.22 17.85 2.57
C MET A 37 -12.45 16.54 2.79
N PHE A 38 -12.74 15.52 1.99
CA PHE A 38 -11.88 14.34 1.82
C PHE A 38 -11.81 14.06 0.33
N GLY A 39 -10.98 14.83 -0.38
CA GLY A 39 -10.94 14.82 -1.84
C GLY A 39 -9.93 15.78 -2.47
N GLN A 40 -8.90 16.16 -1.72
CA GLN A 40 -7.60 16.63 -2.21
C GLN A 40 -6.58 16.03 -1.26
N MET A 41 -5.46 15.50 -1.77
CA MET A 41 -4.34 15.07 -0.91
C MET A 41 -4.00 16.23 0.04
N ASN A 42 -4.34 16.07 1.31
CA ASN A 42 -4.01 17.02 2.34
C ASN A 42 -2.51 16.79 2.65
N PRO A 43 -1.60 17.76 2.45
CA PRO A 43 -0.15 17.54 2.57
C PRO A 43 0.31 17.27 4.02
N TYR A 44 -0.63 17.16 4.95
CA TYR A 44 -0.42 16.99 6.38
C TYR A 44 -1.17 15.74 6.90
N GLU A 45 -0.96 14.59 6.25
CA GLU A 45 -1.48 13.30 6.70
C GLU A 45 -0.34 12.36 7.11
N TRP A 46 -0.51 11.68 8.25
CA TRP A 46 0.44 10.74 8.83
C TRP A 46 -0.22 9.40 9.13
N ASN A 47 0.49 8.30 8.90
CA ASN A 47 -0.01 6.95 9.22
C ASN A 47 0.07 6.63 10.73
N ARG A 48 0.81 7.44 11.48
CA ARG A 48 0.96 7.40 12.94
C ARG A 48 0.74 8.81 13.51
N LEU A 49 0.74 8.93 14.84
CA LEU A 49 0.72 10.24 15.47
C LEU A 49 1.93 11.06 15.00
N PRO A 50 1.72 12.32 14.56
CA PRO A 50 2.79 13.15 14.06
C PRO A 50 3.69 13.59 15.22
N THR A 51 4.97 13.59 14.96
CA THR A 51 6.01 14.08 15.85
C THR A 51 6.07 15.61 15.87
N ASP A 52 6.77 16.19 16.84
CA ASP A 52 6.94 17.64 16.94
C ASP A 52 7.67 18.27 15.75
N SER A 53 8.63 17.58 15.14
CA SER A 53 9.29 18.09 13.94
C SER A 53 8.36 18.06 12.73
N GLU A 54 7.55 17.01 12.58
CA GLU A 54 6.53 16.92 11.53
C GLU A 54 5.46 18.01 11.73
N ILE A 55 5.08 18.28 12.97
CA ILE A 55 4.18 19.36 13.35
C ILE A 55 4.80 20.73 13.05
N ASN A 56 6.05 20.96 13.43
CA ASN A 56 6.75 22.23 13.17
C ASN A 56 6.95 22.47 11.67
N SER A 57 7.29 21.42 10.92
CA SER A 57 7.36 21.45 9.46
C SER A 57 6.01 21.76 8.84
N ALA A 58 4.94 21.13 9.35
CA ALA A 58 3.57 21.42 8.95
C ALA A 58 3.16 22.86 9.29
N LYS A 59 3.58 23.42 10.44
CA LYS A 59 3.36 24.84 10.78
C LYS A 59 4.05 25.78 9.78
N GLN A 60 5.30 25.51 9.42
CA GLN A 60 6.02 26.32 8.43
C GLN A 60 5.37 26.25 7.05
N ASN A 61 4.95 25.05 6.64
CA ASN A 61 4.22 24.84 5.40
C ASN A 61 2.85 25.53 5.42
N LEU A 62 2.14 25.50 6.56
CA LEU A 62 0.88 26.20 6.77
C LEU A 62 1.05 27.72 6.71
N ILE A 63 2.11 28.29 7.31
CA ILE A 63 2.46 29.70 7.15
C ILE A 63 2.68 30.01 5.67
N LYS A 64 3.49 29.21 4.98
CA LYS A 64 3.81 29.41 3.56
C LYS A 64 2.56 29.34 2.66
N GLU A 65 1.66 28.40 2.95
CA GLU A 65 0.40 28.21 2.24
C GLU A 65 -0.56 29.40 2.46
N LEU A 66 -0.67 29.89 3.69
CA LEU A 66 -1.56 30.99 4.05
C LEU A 66 -0.99 32.38 3.71
N THR A 67 0.34 32.49 3.58
CA THR A 67 1.08 33.71 3.20
C THR A 67 1.14 33.90 1.68
N GLN A 68 0.50 33.02 0.88
CA GLN A 68 0.52 33.13 -0.57
C GLN A 68 0.05 34.52 -1.05
N THR A 69 0.96 35.19 -1.76
CA THR A 69 0.77 36.53 -2.28
C THR A 69 -0.34 36.54 -3.34
N ILE A 70 -1.37 37.35 -3.12
CA ILE A 70 -2.46 37.51 -4.10
C ILE A 70 -1.95 38.47 -5.19
N SER A 71 -1.59 37.90 -6.35
CA SER A 71 -1.40 38.50 -7.68
C SER A 71 -2.54 39.39 -8.18
N VAL A 72 -2.44 40.15 -9.26
CA VAL A 72 -3.47 40.43 -10.29
C VAL A 72 -2.66 40.99 -11.43
N ASN A 73 -2.62 40.29 -12.57
CA ASN A 73 -1.87 40.67 -13.76
C ASN A 73 -0.38 40.94 -13.45
N GLY A 74 0.21 40.13 -12.58
CA GLY A 74 1.62 40.26 -12.17
C GLY A 74 1.92 41.35 -11.14
N LYS A 75 0.91 42.06 -10.62
CA LYS A 75 1.07 43.04 -9.53
C LYS A 75 0.54 42.47 -8.21
N VAL A 76 1.34 42.52 -7.14
CA VAL A 76 0.91 42.07 -5.80
C VAL A 76 -0.17 43.02 -5.27
N VAL A 77 -1.35 42.49 -4.95
CA VAL A 77 -2.51 43.30 -4.51
C VAL A 77 -2.94 43.04 -3.08
N ASP A 78 -2.49 41.95 -2.47
CA ASP A 78 -2.62 41.71 -1.02
C ASP A 78 -1.44 40.86 -0.55
N GLN A 79 -0.77 41.37 0.49
CA GLN A 79 0.33 40.69 1.16
C GLN A 79 -0.18 40.29 2.54
N LYS A 80 -0.55 39.02 2.66
CA LYS A 80 -1.08 38.46 3.90
C LYS A 80 0.06 38.20 4.87
N ASN A 81 -0.06 38.72 6.07
CA ASN A 81 0.78 38.37 7.21
C ASN A 81 0.06 37.31 8.03
N VAL A 82 0.74 36.20 8.31
CA VAL A 82 0.19 35.10 9.10
C VAL A 82 0.96 35.01 10.41
N ARG A 83 0.23 35.07 11.53
CA ARG A 83 0.75 34.77 12.87
C ARG A 83 0.11 33.48 13.35
N LEU A 84 0.91 32.61 13.95
CA LEU A 84 0.43 31.39 14.61
C LEU A 84 0.60 31.56 16.12
N SER A 85 -0.35 31.02 16.89
CA SER A 85 -0.14 30.86 18.32
C SER A 85 0.93 29.80 18.59
N PRO A 86 1.44 29.72 19.84
CA PRO A 86 2.11 28.51 20.32
C PRO A 86 1.24 27.27 20.08
N VAL A 87 1.88 26.12 19.84
CA VAL A 87 1.15 24.85 19.75
C VAL A 87 0.63 24.48 21.12
N ILE A 88 -0.63 24.07 21.21
CA ILE A 88 -1.18 23.48 22.43
C ILE A 88 -1.34 21.98 22.20
N LYS A 89 -0.64 21.17 22.99
CA LYS A 89 -0.67 19.70 22.91
C LYS A 89 -1.43 19.11 24.09
N PHE A 90 -2.11 18.00 23.83
CA PHE A 90 -2.87 17.26 24.84
C PHE A 90 -2.71 15.75 24.66
N HIS A 91 -2.68 15.05 25.80
CA HIS A 91 -2.83 13.60 25.85
C HIS A 91 -4.25 13.24 26.27
N ASN A 92 -4.73 12.07 25.83
CA ASN A 92 -5.98 11.55 26.32
C ASN A 92 -5.75 10.94 27.70
N LYS A 93 -6.43 11.46 28.74
CA LYS A 93 -6.40 10.99 30.13
C LYS A 93 -6.62 9.47 30.24
N ARG A 94 -7.40 8.87 29.32
CA ARG A 94 -7.67 7.41 29.28
C ARG A 94 -6.55 6.57 28.68
N LYS A 95 -5.60 7.20 27.97
CA LYS A 95 -4.46 6.54 27.31
C LYS A 95 -3.10 6.82 27.99
N ALA A 96 -3.07 7.73 28.97
CA ALA A 96 -1.89 8.00 29.78
C ALA A 96 -1.47 6.71 30.53
N GLY A 97 -0.20 6.32 30.41
CA GLY A 97 0.32 5.06 30.95
C GLY A 97 -0.05 3.78 30.16
N GLN A 98 -0.80 3.89 29.05
CA GLN A 98 -1.18 2.75 28.20
C GLN A 98 -0.55 2.77 26.79
N VAL A 99 0.07 3.89 26.40
CA VAL A 99 0.63 4.12 25.05
C VAL A 99 1.96 4.90 25.20
N PRO A 100 2.98 4.68 24.35
CA PRO A 100 4.29 5.32 24.50
C PRO A 100 4.23 6.87 24.57
N PRO A 101 5.08 7.53 25.37
CA PRO A 101 5.06 8.99 25.61
C PRO A 101 5.14 9.88 24.37
N GLN A 102 5.80 9.39 23.31
CA GLN A 102 6.00 10.06 22.03
C GLN A 102 4.73 10.24 21.16
N ASP A 103 3.57 9.74 21.60
CA ASP A 103 2.32 9.74 20.84
C ASP A 103 1.33 10.86 21.30
N ILE A 104 1.33 12.00 20.58
CA ILE A 104 0.44 13.15 20.85
C ILE A 104 -1.03 12.79 20.57
N SER A 105 -1.89 12.71 21.59
CA SER A 105 -3.29 12.29 21.35
C SER A 105 -4.17 13.37 20.69
N ARG A 106 -3.86 14.66 20.88
CA ARG A 106 -4.57 15.80 20.28
C ARG A 106 -3.69 17.07 20.28
N MET A 107 -3.83 17.92 19.26
CA MET A 107 -3.09 19.17 19.13
C MET A 107 -4.00 20.28 18.57
N ILE A 108 -3.80 21.51 19.04
CA ILE A 108 -4.52 22.71 18.61
C ILE A 108 -3.52 23.84 18.31
N VAL A 109 -3.74 24.58 17.21
CA VAL A 109 -3.04 25.83 16.91
C VAL A 109 -4.02 26.89 16.41
N PHE A 110 -3.91 28.11 16.93
CA PHE A 110 -4.66 29.26 16.44
C PHE A 110 -3.85 30.03 15.40
N VAL A 111 -4.55 30.60 14.44
CA VAL A 111 -3.95 31.28 13.29
C VAL A 111 -4.63 32.61 13.11
N GLU A 112 -3.86 33.68 13.11
CA GLU A 112 -4.28 35.01 12.68
C GLU A 112 -3.75 35.28 11.28
N VAL A 113 -4.65 35.57 10.35
CA VAL A 113 -4.29 36.02 8.99
C VAL A 113 -4.70 37.47 8.85
N THR A 114 -3.72 38.36 8.72
CA THR A 114 -3.89 39.79 8.56
C THR A 114 -3.59 40.18 7.13
N GLY A 115 -4.59 40.70 6.42
CA GLY A 115 -4.42 41.26 5.07
C GLY A 115 -5.05 42.64 4.97
N ILE A 116 -5.07 43.21 3.77
CA ILE A 116 -5.63 44.55 3.51
C ILE A 116 -7.13 44.64 3.86
N MET A 117 -7.82 43.50 3.90
CA MET A 117 -9.26 43.36 4.21
C MET A 117 -9.56 43.10 5.70
N GLY A 118 -8.54 43.12 6.58
CA GLY A 118 -8.66 42.90 8.03
C GLY A 118 -8.03 41.58 8.53
N SER A 119 -8.02 41.41 9.85
CA SER A 119 -7.52 40.19 10.53
C SER A 119 -8.61 39.14 10.66
N ARG A 120 -8.26 37.87 10.43
CA ARG A 120 -9.14 36.71 10.66
C ARG A 120 -8.44 35.70 11.55
N LEU A 121 -9.13 35.25 12.60
CA LEU A 121 -8.71 34.12 13.41
C LEU A 121 -9.26 32.81 12.85
N GLY A 122 -8.48 31.75 12.97
CA GLY A 122 -8.87 30.38 12.67
C GLY A 122 -8.19 29.40 13.61
N GLU A 123 -8.72 28.18 13.67
CA GLU A 123 -8.23 27.10 14.54
C GLU A 123 -7.92 25.87 13.69
N TYR A 124 -6.82 25.17 13.98
CA TYR A 124 -6.47 23.89 13.36
C TYR A 124 -6.25 22.83 14.42
N ASN A 125 -6.93 21.70 14.23
CA ASN A 125 -6.95 20.57 15.15
C ASN A 125 -6.39 19.32 14.49
N LEU A 126 -5.55 18.57 15.21
CA LEU A 126 -5.14 17.22 14.82
C LEU A 126 -6.31 16.25 15.05
N PHE A 127 -6.67 15.48 14.03
CA PHE A 127 -7.72 14.45 14.10
C PHE A 127 -7.26 13.15 13.42
N GLN A 128 -7.84 12.02 13.82
CA GLN A 128 -7.68 10.75 13.09
C GLN A 128 -8.88 10.54 12.17
N SER A 129 -8.63 10.31 10.89
CA SER A 129 -9.65 9.94 9.92
C SER A 129 -10.21 8.56 10.23
N LYS A 130 -11.52 8.46 10.44
CA LYS A 130 -12.20 7.16 10.63
C LYS A 130 -12.21 6.30 9.36
N GLN A 131 -12.04 6.90 8.18
CA GLN A 131 -12.08 6.18 6.90
C GLN A 131 -10.71 5.63 6.50
N THR A 132 -9.63 6.37 6.79
CA THR A 132 -8.27 6.00 6.35
C THR A 132 -7.36 5.55 7.49
N GLY A 133 -7.77 5.75 8.75
CA GLY A 133 -6.95 5.48 9.93
C GLY A 133 -5.81 6.48 10.14
N LYS A 134 -5.57 7.39 9.18
CA LYS A 134 -4.49 8.37 9.20
C LYS A 134 -4.81 9.59 10.06
N PHE A 135 -3.79 10.19 10.65
CA PHE A 135 -3.86 11.44 11.39
C PHE A 135 -3.67 12.62 10.44
N GLY A 136 -4.38 13.72 10.63
CA GLY A 136 -4.18 14.94 9.84
C GLY A 136 -4.75 16.20 10.49
N PHE A 137 -4.39 17.36 9.93
CA PHE A 137 -4.91 18.65 10.40
C PHE A 137 -6.24 19.01 9.72
N ALA A 138 -7.25 19.30 10.54
CA ALA A 138 -8.52 19.88 10.09
C ALA A 138 -8.63 21.31 10.59
N ARG A 139 -9.03 22.21 9.69
CA ARG A 139 -9.47 23.54 10.07
C ARG A 139 -10.81 23.43 10.81
N HIS A 140 -10.85 23.94 12.03
CA HIS A 140 -12.08 24.10 12.80
C HIS A 140 -12.59 25.53 12.59
N ALA A 141 -13.87 25.67 12.22
CA ALA A 141 -14.43 26.91 11.72
C ALA A 141 -15.15 27.70 12.82
N ASP A 142 -14.44 28.09 13.87
CA ASP A 142 -14.93 29.11 14.80
C ASP A 142 -14.25 30.44 14.53
N VAL A 143 -15.03 31.41 14.09
CA VAL A 143 -14.62 32.82 14.01
C VAL A 143 -15.30 33.54 15.17
N THR A 144 -14.61 33.72 16.28
CA THR A 144 -15.04 34.67 17.32
C THR A 144 -14.68 36.08 16.85
N PRO A 145 -15.66 36.95 16.49
CA PRO A 145 -15.35 38.30 16.06
C PRO A 145 -14.87 39.14 17.25
N GLY A 146 -13.74 39.83 17.10
CA GLY A 146 -13.30 40.87 18.04
C GLY A 146 -12.24 40.48 19.08
N MET A 147 -11.66 39.27 19.03
CA MET A 147 -10.49 38.90 19.83
C MET A 147 -9.20 38.96 19.00
N THR A 148 -8.08 39.25 19.65
CA THR A 148 -6.73 39.05 19.12
C THR A 148 -6.30 37.59 19.24
N LEU A 149 -5.24 37.21 18.52
CA LEU A 149 -4.65 35.86 18.59
C LEU A 149 -4.24 35.48 20.02
N ASP A 150 -3.65 36.45 20.73
CA ASP A 150 -3.12 36.28 22.08
C ASP A 150 -4.28 36.13 23.09
N GLU A 151 -5.32 36.97 22.99
CA GLU A 151 -6.55 36.82 23.81
C GLU A 151 -7.26 35.49 23.57
N LYS A 152 -7.34 35.03 22.31
CA LYS A 152 -7.97 33.74 21.99
C LYS A 152 -7.18 32.55 22.55
N TYR A 153 -5.85 32.65 22.50
CA TYR A 153 -4.96 31.66 23.09
C TYR A 153 -5.13 31.64 24.62
N ASP A 154 -5.09 32.79 25.27
CA ASP A 154 -5.19 32.91 26.72
C ASP A 154 -6.57 32.49 27.25
N ASP A 155 -7.66 32.88 26.56
CA ASP A 155 -9.04 32.47 26.90
C ASP A 155 -9.22 30.95 26.78
N PHE A 156 -8.63 30.34 25.74
CA PHE A 156 -8.66 28.89 25.59
C PHE A 156 -7.83 28.17 26.67
N ILE A 157 -6.68 28.74 27.07
CA ILE A 157 -5.89 28.23 28.20
C ILE A 157 -6.69 28.34 29.50
N ALA A 158 -7.36 29.46 29.74
CA ALA A 158 -8.20 29.67 30.91
C ALA A 158 -9.39 28.69 30.94
N TYR A 159 -10.05 28.46 29.80
CA TYR A 159 -11.14 27.48 29.65
C TYR A 159 -10.70 26.06 30.03
N LEU A 160 -9.51 25.64 29.59
CA LEU A 160 -8.95 24.32 29.95
C LEU A 160 -8.67 24.20 31.45
N ASN A 161 -8.27 25.29 32.08
CA ASN A 161 -8.01 25.32 33.52
C ASN A 161 -9.32 25.34 34.34
N LEU A 162 -10.42 25.90 33.81
CA LEU A 162 -11.71 26.05 34.48
C LEU A 162 -12.63 24.81 34.40
N TYR A 163 -12.44 23.93 33.41
CA TYR A 163 -13.25 22.71 33.21
C TYR A 163 -12.42 21.41 33.19
N PRO A 164 -11.75 21.04 34.30
CA PRO A 164 -10.88 19.85 34.37
C PRO A 164 -11.63 18.50 34.26
N ASN A 165 -12.96 18.51 34.43
CA ASN A 165 -13.86 17.35 34.46
C ASN A 165 -14.80 17.23 33.24
N ASN A 166 -14.52 17.90 32.13
CA ASN A 166 -15.28 17.63 30.91
C ASN A 166 -15.04 16.17 30.45
N ASP A 167 -16.11 15.49 30.01
CA ASP A 167 -16.13 14.14 29.43
C ASP A 167 -15.18 13.92 28.23
N SER A 168 -14.43 14.95 27.82
CA SER A 168 -13.48 14.94 26.70
C SER A 168 -12.15 14.23 27.01
N GLY A 169 -11.80 14.04 28.29
CA GLY A 169 -10.65 13.24 28.71
C GLY A 169 -9.29 13.76 28.22
N LEU A 170 -9.00 15.06 28.30
CA LEU A 170 -7.73 15.67 27.86
C LEU A 170 -6.88 16.17 29.04
N ALA A 171 -5.56 15.98 29.00
CA ALA A 171 -4.58 16.52 29.96
C ALA A 171 -3.41 17.22 29.24
N ARG A 172 -2.80 18.23 29.89
CA ARG A 172 -1.50 18.78 29.51
C ARG A 172 -0.42 17.86 30.09
N GLY A 173 0.42 17.26 29.25
CA GLY A 173 1.50 16.34 29.67
C GLY A 173 1.14 14.85 29.69
N PHE A 174 2.16 13.99 29.74
CA PHE A 174 2.03 12.52 29.70
C PHE A 174 1.70 11.88 31.07
N ALA A 175 2.05 12.53 32.18
CA ALA A 175 1.86 11.99 33.52
C ALA A 175 0.36 11.77 33.85
N PRO A 176 -0.08 10.53 34.17
CA PRO A 176 -1.48 10.22 34.44
C PRO A 176 -1.97 10.90 35.72
N ALA A 177 -3.27 11.22 35.76
CA ALA A 177 -3.91 11.75 36.97
C ALA A 177 -3.83 10.71 38.10
N LEU A 178 -3.69 11.20 39.33
CA LEU A 178 -3.70 10.39 40.53
C LEU A 178 -5.10 9.77 40.71
N GLY A 179 -5.25 8.49 40.34
CA GLY A 179 -6.48 7.70 40.46
C GLY A 179 -7.00 7.09 39.14
N GLY A 180 -6.50 5.89 38.80
CA GLY A 180 -6.96 5.10 37.65
C GLY A 180 -6.36 3.69 37.57
N THR A 181 -6.93 2.77 38.36
CA THR A 181 -6.78 1.29 38.34
C THR A 181 -5.42 0.64 38.63
N THR A 182 -5.42 -0.07 39.76
CA THR A 182 -4.68 -1.28 40.13
C THR A 182 -4.40 -2.28 38.99
N THR A 183 -3.15 -2.76 38.93
CA THR A 183 -2.85 -4.15 38.59
C THR A 183 -2.20 -4.80 39.81
N SER A 184 -2.86 -5.81 40.36
CA SER A 184 -2.36 -6.68 41.41
C SER A 184 -1.13 -7.44 40.92
N VAL A 185 0.02 -7.23 41.55
CA VAL A 185 1.15 -8.17 41.47
C VAL A 185 1.04 -9.11 42.67
N ASN A 186 0.67 -10.36 42.37
CA ASN A 186 0.96 -11.50 43.23
C ASN A 186 2.48 -11.60 43.37
N ASN A 187 3.01 -11.40 44.58
CA ASN A 187 4.33 -11.91 44.93
C ASN A 187 4.19 -12.83 46.14
N ASN A 188 4.12 -14.12 45.80
CA ASN A 188 4.46 -15.22 46.67
C ASN A 188 5.97 -15.44 46.50
N THR A 189 6.79 -14.98 47.44
CA THR A 189 8.13 -15.55 47.60
C THR A 189 8.55 -15.44 49.06
N LYS A 190 8.69 -16.63 49.67
CA LYS A 190 9.49 -16.87 50.86
C LYS A 190 10.97 -16.65 50.51
N ALA A 191 11.66 -15.92 51.38
CA ALA A 191 13.03 -16.15 51.82
C ALA A 191 13.09 -15.46 53.20
N ASP A 192 13.07 -16.19 54.32
CA ASP A 192 14.28 -16.71 54.98
C ASP A 192 15.50 -15.80 54.77
N GLU A 193 15.78 -14.93 55.73
CA GLU A 193 16.92 -15.13 56.63
C GLU A 193 16.94 -14.15 57.82
N ASN A 194 17.27 -14.71 58.99
CA ASN A 194 17.96 -14.09 60.14
C ASN A 194 17.23 -13.07 61.02
N ILE A 195 16.45 -13.62 61.96
CA ILE A 195 16.17 -13.04 63.28
C ILE A 195 17.49 -13.09 64.10
N PRO A 196 18.03 -11.96 64.58
CA PRO A 196 18.92 -11.98 65.73
C PRO A 196 18.07 -12.31 66.96
N ASN A 197 18.33 -13.49 67.55
CA ASN A 197 17.95 -13.77 68.92
C ASN A 197 18.79 -12.88 69.83
N GLU A 198 18.16 -12.00 70.60
CA GLU A 198 18.67 -11.55 71.91
C GLU A 198 17.53 -10.87 72.69
N ASP A 199 16.73 -11.66 73.39
CA ASP A 199 16.05 -11.20 74.61
C ASP A 199 17.02 -11.44 75.78
N ASP A 200 18.03 -10.59 75.89
CA ASP A 200 18.60 -10.24 77.20
C ASP A 200 17.80 -9.03 77.70
N GLU A 201 16.83 -9.26 78.60
CA GLU A 201 16.03 -8.21 79.24
C GLU A 201 16.96 -7.21 79.96
N ILE A 202 17.22 -6.06 79.35
CA ILE A 202 17.95 -4.93 79.96
C ILE A 202 17.10 -4.33 81.10
N PRO A 203 17.64 -4.07 82.31
CA PRO A 203 16.87 -3.76 83.53
C PRO A 203 16.49 -2.27 83.66
N TRP A 204 16.02 -1.63 82.58
CA TRP A 204 15.70 -0.20 82.57
C TRP A 204 14.27 0.10 82.11
N GLU A 205 13.56 0.96 82.84
CA GLU A 205 12.29 1.57 82.42
C GLU A 205 12.41 3.10 82.30
N ILE A 206 11.59 3.74 81.46
CA ILE A 206 11.60 5.20 81.26
C ILE A 206 10.27 5.80 81.74
N VAL A 207 10.35 6.92 82.46
CA VAL A 207 9.18 7.72 82.87
C VAL A 207 9.32 9.16 82.37
N ILE A 208 8.29 9.70 81.71
CA ILE A 208 8.28 11.08 81.20
C ILE A 208 7.16 11.86 81.90
N GLY A 209 7.47 12.99 82.53
CA GLY A 209 6.52 14.00 83.02
C GLY A 209 5.56 13.60 84.15
N GLY A 210 5.48 12.32 84.53
CA GLY A 210 4.54 11.78 85.52
C GLY A 210 5.16 11.34 86.85
N SER A 211 4.32 11.05 87.85
CA SER A 211 4.72 10.49 89.14
C SER A 211 5.24 9.05 88.99
N ILE A 212 6.44 8.76 89.52
CA ILE A 212 7.10 7.44 89.41
C ILE A 212 6.32 6.25 90.00
N ALA A 213 5.34 6.50 90.88
CA ALA A 213 4.60 5.48 91.62
C ALA A 213 3.94 4.40 90.74
N ALA A 214 3.48 4.76 89.53
CA ALA A 214 2.84 3.81 88.61
C ALA A 214 3.85 2.85 87.95
N ALA A 215 5.01 3.36 87.51
CA ALA A 215 6.09 2.57 86.95
C ALA A 215 6.72 1.66 88.03
N VAL A 216 6.93 2.20 89.22
CA VAL A 216 7.43 1.40 90.35
C VAL A 216 6.47 0.27 90.73
N ALA A 217 5.15 0.53 90.75
CA ALA A 217 4.17 -0.52 91.00
C ALA A 217 4.16 -1.62 89.92
N ALA A 218 4.41 -1.26 88.66
CA ALA A 218 4.53 -2.20 87.55
C ALA A 218 5.79 -3.07 87.67
N ILE A 219 6.95 -2.45 87.96
CA ILE A 219 8.22 -3.13 88.18
C ILE A 219 8.16 -4.04 89.41
N ILE A 220 7.63 -3.56 90.55
CA ILE A 220 7.46 -4.38 91.76
C ILE A 220 6.53 -5.56 91.48
N ARG A 221 5.44 -5.38 90.73
CA ARG A 221 4.58 -6.50 90.28
C ARG A 221 5.32 -7.46 89.35
N LYS A 222 6.22 -6.98 88.48
CA LYS A 222 7.02 -7.81 87.56
C LYS A 222 8.06 -8.64 88.33
N ILE A 223 8.76 -8.02 89.28
CA ILE A 223 9.67 -8.67 90.25
C ILE A 223 8.92 -9.72 91.09
N LEU A 224 7.72 -9.40 91.61
CA LEU A 224 6.91 -10.35 92.40
C LEU A 224 6.26 -11.46 91.57
N LYS A 225 5.91 -11.21 90.29
CA LYS A 225 5.35 -12.24 89.37
C LYS A 225 6.41 -13.25 88.91
N LYS A 226 7.68 -12.84 88.71
CA LYS A 226 8.78 -13.79 88.43
C LYS A 226 9.02 -14.76 89.60
N GLY A 227 8.67 -14.39 90.84
CA GLY A 227 8.72 -15.27 92.02
C GLY A 227 7.60 -16.31 92.17
N ALA A 228 6.55 -16.31 91.32
CA ALA A 228 5.32 -17.10 91.55
C ALA A 228 4.99 -18.16 90.47
N ALA A 229 5.87 -18.41 89.50
CA ALA A 229 5.63 -19.39 88.42
C ALA A 229 6.79 -20.39 88.24
N SER A 230 6.91 -21.35 89.15
CA SER A 230 6.94 -22.80 88.84
C SER A 230 7.36 -23.60 90.08
N LYS A 231 6.57 -24.60 90.45
CA LYS A 231 6.99 -25.69 91.34
C LYS A 231 6.84 -27.01 90.57
N THR A 232 7.84 -27.87 90.78
CA THR A 232 7.97 -29.33 90.51
C THR A 232 8.24 -29.79 89.07
N SER A 233 9.23 -30.65 88.74
CA SER A 233 10.15 -31.50 89.54
C SER A 233 11.30 -32.07 88.66
N LYS A 234 12.58 -32.09 89.08
CA LYS A 234 13.45 -33.24 89.51
C LYS A 234 14.85 -32.99 88.89
N SER A 235 16.03 -33.28 89.45
CA SER A 235 16.47 -33.86 90.72
C SER A 235 18.00 -33.67 90.90
N ALA A 236 18.43 -33.24 92.10
CA ALA A 236 19.61 -33.63 92.90
C ALA A 236 21.05 -33.65 92.32
N LYS A 237 21.99 -32.82 92.83
CA LYS A 237 22.85 -33.05 94.05
C LYS A 237 24.13 -32.17 94.07
N ASN A 238 24.32 -31.47 95.20
CA ASN A 238 25.56 -31.05 95.90
C ASN A 238 26.73 -30.33 95.18
N LYS A 239 26.96 -29.05 95.54
CA LYS A 239 28.08 -28.60 96.40
C LYS A 239 27.88 -27.13 96.85
N LYS A 240 28.21 -26.86 98.12
CA LYS A 240 28.24 -25.55 98.78
C LYS A 240 29.40 -24.70 98.26
N GLU A 241 29.14 -23.41 98.02
CA GLU A 241 30.01 -22.29 98.43
C GLU A 241 29.19 -20.99 98.44
N GLN A 242 29.47 -20.12 99.41
CA GLN A 242 28.76 -18.86 99.69
C GLN A 242 28.89 -17.87 98.53
N LYS A 243 27.77 -17.30 98.06
CA LYS A 243 27.72 -15.97 97.46
C LYS A 243 26.43 -15.29 97.93
N GLU A 244 26.59 -14.05 98.40
CA GLU A 244 25.51 -13.13 98.73
C GLU A 244 24.53 -13.07 97.55
N GLU A 245 23.23 -13.32 97.80
CA GLU A 245 22.19 -13.10 96.78
C GLU A 245 22.11 -11.59 96.53
N GLU A 246 22.71 -11.14 95.43
CA GLU A 246 22.52 -9.79 94.89
C GLU A 246 21.03 -9.61 94.55
N GLU A 247 20.37 -8.68 95.23
CA GLU A 247 18.97 -8.31 94.96
C GLU A 247 18.83 -7.84 93.50
N GLU A 248 17.96 -8.49 92.72
CA GLU A 248 17.67 -8.14 91.33
C GLU A 248 17.08 -6.71 91.27
N ALA A 249 17.91 -5.75 90.88
CA ALA A 249 17.57 -4.34 90.85
C ALA A 249 17.14 -3.91 89.44
N HIS A 250 16.07 -3.12 89.36
CA HIS A 250 15.64 -2.46 88.12
C HIS A 250 15.84 -0.96 88.26
N TYR A 251 16.18 -0.28 87.17
CA TYR A 251 16.43 1.15 87.15
C TYR A 251 15.36 1.89 86.36
N ILE A 252 14.96 3.08 86.81
CA ILE A 252 14.06 3.98 86.07
C ILE A 252 14.81 5.25 85.70
N LEU A 253 14.86 5.58 84.42
CA LEU A 253 15.25 6.90 83.94
C LEU A 253 14.01 7.79 83.87
N GLN A 254 13.94 8.82 84.73
CA GLN A 254 12.88 9.81 84.71
C GLN A 254 13.33 11.07 84.00
N LEU A 255 12.57 11.51 83.01
CA LEU A 255 12.74 12.76 82.27
C LEU A 255 11.53 13.68 82.53
N ASN A 256 11.75 15.00 82.60
CA ASN A 256 10.62 15.93 82.64
C ASN A 256 9.86 15.96 81.28
N LYS A 257 10.61 15.91 80.17
CA LYS A 257 10.08 15.82 78.80
C LYS A 257 10.99 14.92 77.96
N ASN A 258 10.42 14.28 76.95
CA ASN A 258 11.16 13.53 75.92
C ASN A 258 11.33 14.30 74.61
N SER A 259 10.73 15.48 74.50
CA SER A 259 10.89 16.39 73.39
C SER A 259 10.85 17.85 73.85
N PHE A 260 11.66 18.71 73.21
CA PHE A 260 11.78 20.14 73.50
C PHE A 260 11.54 20.95 72.23
N GLN A 261 10.84 22.08 72.37
CA GLN A 261 10.60 23.04 71.28
C GLN A 261 11.33 24.33 71.58
N LEU A 262 12.40 24.61 70.84
CA LEU A 262 13.34 25.68 71.16
C LEU A 262 13.26 26.83 70.17
N LYS A 263 12.98 28.04 70.67
CA LYS A 263 13.17 29.29 69.91
C LYS A 263 14.62 29.74 69.98
N LEU A 264 15.07 30.44 68.93
CA LEU A 264 16.42 30.99 68.89
C LEU A 264 16.65 31.93 70.08
N ASN A 265 17.71 31.67 70.85
CA ASN A 265 18.13 32.37 72.07
C ASN A 265 17.16 32.29 73.27
N GLU A 266 16.12 31.45 73.23
CA GLU A 266 15.25 31.21 74.38
C GLU A 266 15.62 29.88 75.08
N PRO A 267 15.95 29.90 76.38
CA PRO A 267 16.35 28.70 77.11
C PRO A 267 15.14 27.85 77.53
N GLU A 268 15.21 26.53 77.31
CA GLU A 268 14.33 25.53 77.92
C GLU A 268 15.13 24.62 78.88
N THR A 269 14.50 23.85 79.76
CA THR A 269 15.20 23.06 80.79
C THR A 269 14.85 21.57 80.71
N ILE A 270 15.86 20.70 80.55
CA ILE A 270 15.74 19.25 80.69
C ILE A 270 16.13 18.83 82.11
N GLU A 271 15.30 17.98 82.72
CA GLU A 271 15.56 17.37 84.02
C GLU A 271 15.61 15.84 83.88
N VAL A 272 16.69 15.26 84.39
CA VAL A 272 16.96 13.82 84.36
C VAL A 272 17.21 13.33 85.78
N GLN A 273 16.48 12.29 86.21
CA GLN A 273 16.67 11.62 87.50
C GLN A 273 16.69 10.10 87.31
N VAL A 274 17.50 9.40 88.09
CA VAL A 274 17.57 7.92 88.05
C VAL A 274 17.11 7.31 89.37
N TRP A 275 16.23 6.33 89.28
CA TRP A 275 15.69 5.60 90.44
C TRP A 275 16.08 4.14 90.38
N LYS A 276 16.36 3.53 91.52
CA LYS A 276 16.57 2.09 91.69
C LYS A 276 15.35 1.50 92.40
N VAL A 277 14.79 0.46 91.81
CA VAL A 277 13.60 -0.25 92.28
C VAL A 277 13.98 -1.67 92.64
N THR A 278 13.61 -2.08 93.86
CA THR A 278 13.82 -3.43 94.37
C THR A 278 12.51 -3.94 94.98
N ALA A 279 12.44 -5.22 95.35
CA ALA A 279 11.29 -5.79 96.06
C ALA A 279 10.93 -5.06 97.39
N LYS A 280 11.86 -4.26 97.95
CA LYS A 280 11.67 -3.50 99.19
C LYS A 280 11.16 -2.05 98.97
N GLY A 281 11.11 -1.57 97.74
CA GLY A 281 10.67 -0.21 97.38
C GLY A 281 11.58 0.51 96.38
N GLU A 282 11.24 1.77 96.08
CA GLU A 282 12.02 2.69 95.24
C GLU A 282 12.96 3.58 96.07
N LYS A 283 14.16 3.86 95.56
CA LYS A 283 15.05 4.90 96.09
C LYS A 283 15.81 5.59 94.95
N ARG A 284 16.21 6.85 95.14
CA ARG A 284 17.10 7.53 94.19
C ARG A 284 18.45 6.81 94.12
N CYS A 285 18.95 6.63 92.91
CA CYS A 285 20.22 5.93 92.66
C CYS A 285 21.34 6.92 92.34
N SER A 286 22.56 6.61 92.77
CA SER A 286 23.74 7.34 92.30
C SER A 286 24.01 6.92 90.86
N ALA A 287 23.82 7.85 89.93
CA ALA A 287 24.02 7.62 88.50
C ALA A 287 24.80 8.78 87.90
N ASN A 288 25.75 8.45 87.02
CA ASN A 288 26.41 9.42 86.16
C ASN A 288 25.52 9.66 84.95
N ILE A 289 25.10 10.91 84.76
CA ILE A 289 24.25 11.32 83.64
C ILE A 289 25.07 12.20 82.72
N GLN A 290 25.08 11.88 81.43
CA GLN A 290 25.73 12.67 80.39
C GLN A 290 24.75 12.92 79.25
N ILE A 291 24.65 14.18 78.83
CA ILE A 291 23.94 14.57 77.61
C ILE A 291 24.98 14.80 76.51
N GLN A 292 24.89 14.01 75.45
CA GLN A 292 25.68 14.18 74.24
C GLN A 292 24.85 14.92 73.20
N ASN A 293 25.41 16.02 72.69
CA ASN A 293 24.81 16.82 71.63
C ASN A 293 25.78 16.89 70.45
N PHE A 294 25.29 16.56 69.26
CA PHE A 294 26.06 16.59 68.02
C PHE A 294 25.76 17.83 67.17
N GLU A 295 24.70 18.59 67.51
CA GLU A 295 24.32 19.82 66.81
C GLU A 295 25.02 21.04 67.42
N LYS A 296 25.89 21.68 66.63
CA LYS A 296 26.69 22.85 67.06
C LYS A 296 25.84 24.09 67.33
N ALA A 297 24.63 24.15 66.78
CA ALA A 297 23.69 25.23 67.00
C ALA A 297 22.99 25.18 68.37
N LEU A 298 22.96 24.01 69.02
CA LEU A 298 22.39 23.83 70.36
C LEU A 298 23.47 23.89 71.43
N LYS A 299 23.27 24.71 72.45
CA LYS A 299 24.10 24.76 73.64
C LYS A 299 23.36 24.15 74.81
N ILE A 300 24.04 23.23 75.50
CA ILE A 300 23.52 22.55 76.69
C ILE A 300 24.40 22.88 77.87
N THR A 301 23.83 23.31 78.99
CA THR A 301 24.61 23.67 80.18
C THR A 301 23.87 23.33 81.48
N PRO A 302 24.45 22.51 82.38
CA PRO A 302 25.62 21.63 82.20
C PRO A 302 25.30 20.36 81.38
N THR A 303 26.30 19.73 80.75
CA THR A 303 26.14 18.47 79.97
C THR A 303 26.33 17.18 80.78
N THR A 304 26.78 17.28 82.03
CA THR A 304 26.98 16.14 82.92
C THR A 304 26.44 16.42 84.31
N GLY A 305 25.87 15.41 84.97
CA GLY A 305 25.38 15.49 86.35
C GLY A 305 25.54 14.17 87.09
N VAL A 306 25.56 14.23 88.42
CA VAL A 306 25.61 13.06 89.31
C VAL A 306 24.34 13.03 90.14
N ASN A 307 23.68 11.88 90.23
CA ASN A 307 22.34 11.65 90.84
C ASN A 307 21.17 12.25 90.06
N SER A 308 21.26 13.52 89.66
CA SER A 308 20.28 14.22 88.84
C SER A 308 20.96 15.27 87.96
N LEU A 309 20.41 15.52 86.78
CA LEU A 309 20.89 16.56 85.87
C LEU A 309 19.74 17.50 85.53
N GLN A 310 19.90 18.79 85.81
CA GLN A 310 19.04 19.85 85.32
C GLN A 310 19.89 20.72 84.39
N ALA A 311 19.62 20.68 83.09
CA ALA A 311 20.41 21.37 82.07
C ALA A 311 19.54 22.33 81.26
N GLN A 312 20.07 23.51 80.95
CA GLN A 312 19.45 24.43 80.01
C GLN A 312 19.81 24.05 78.58
N LEU A 313 18.79 24.05 77.72
CA LEU A 313 18.87 23.85 76.28
C LEU A 313 18.64 25.22 75.61
N VAL A 314 19.65 25.76 74.93
CA VAL A 314 19.57 27.07 74.25
C VAL A 314 20.02 26.92 72.82
N LEU A 315 19.13 27.23 71.87
CA LEU A 315 19.46 27.26 70.46
C LEU A 315 20.14 28.61 70.14
N GLU A 316 21.47 28.61 69.95
CA GLU A 316 22.26 29.84 69.71
C GLU A 316 22.28 30.24 68.21
N LYS A 317 22.00 29.30 67.30
CA LYS A 317 21.96 29.49 65.83
C LYS A 317 20.87 28.61 65.19
N GLN A 318 20.51 28.85 63.93
CA GLN A 318 19.70 27.89 63.18
C GLN A 318 20.50 26.57 62.98
N PRO A 319 19.94 25.40 63.34
CA PRO A 319 20.59 24.10 63.21
C PRO A 319 20.56 23.59 61.77
N LYS A 320 21.32 22.54 61.48
CA LYS A 320 21.41 21.98 60.13
C LYS A 320 20.16 21.17 59.74
N GLU A 321 19.54 20.53 60.71
CA GLU A 321 18.35 19.68 60.54
C GLU A 321 17.15 20.31 61.26
N THR A 322 15.95 20.21 60.68
CA THR A 322 14.68 20.77 61.22
C THR A 322 14.14 20.02 62.44
N SER A 323 14.77 18.91 62.80
CA SER A 323 14.62 18.18 64.05
C SER A 323 15.87 17.34 64.24
N PHE A 324 16.42 17.30 65.45
CA PHE A 324 17.61 16.48 65.76
C PHE A 324 17.50 15.90 67.18
N THR A 325 18.32 14.90 67.49
CA THR A 325 18.29 14.23 68.79
C THR A 325 19.53 14.56 69.61
N ILE A 326 19.33 14.64 70.92
CA ILE A 326 20.40 14.59 71.92
C ILE A 326 20.32 13.25 72.66
N LEU A 327 21.46 12.70 73.04
CA LEU A 327 21.53 11.41 73.73
C LEU A 327 21.71 11.65 75.22
N VAL A 328 20.77 11.16 76.02
CA VAL A 328 20.87 11.11 77.48
C VAL A 328 21.39 9.74 77.88
N ASN A 329 22.64 9.68 78.32
CA ASN A 329 23.27 8.47 78.83
C ASN A 329 23.21 8.50 80.35
N ALA A 330 22.72 7.44 80.96
CA ALA A 330 22.73 7.24 82.40
C ALA A 330 23.50 5.94 82.71
N ASN A 331 24.50 6.04 83.58
CA ASN A 331 25.21 4.88 84.11
C ASN A 331 24.97 4.77 85.62
N ALA A 332 24.33 3.69 86.04
CA ALA A 332 24.05 3.38 87.44
C ALA A 332 24.61 2.00 87.77
N GLU A 333 25.53 1.95 88.74
CA GLU A 333 26.10 0.69 89.28
C GLU A 333 26.64 -0.28 88.21
N GLY A 334 27.21 0.24 87.12
CA GLY A 334 27.79 -0.57 86.04
C GLY A 334 26.86 -0.88 84.87
N HIS A 335 25.57 -0.51 84.98
CA HIS A 335 24.61 -0.62 83.89
C HIS A 335 24.47 0.73 83.19
N GLU A 336 24.69 0.75 81.87
CA GLU A 336 24.50 1.91 81.02
C GLU A 336 23.15 1.84 80.30
N PHE A 337 22.47 2.98 80.21
CA PHE A 337 21.25 3.14 79.45
C PHE A 337 21.29 4.46 78.69
N GLN A 338 20.91 4.40 77.42
CA GLN A 338 20.91 5.53 76.52
C GLN A 338 19.49 5.82 76.06
N LYS A 339 19.11 7.11 76.08
CA LYS A 339 17.82 7.57 75.59
C LYS A 339 17.98 8.80 74.69
N GLU A 340 17.45 8.68 73.48
CA GLU A 340 17.26 9.84 72.59
C GLU A 340 16.15 10.76 73.11
N VAL A 341 16.44 12.06 73.10
CA VAL A 341 15.50 13.16 73.35
C VAL A 341 15.47 14.04 72.10
N THR A 342 14.29 14.31 71.59
CA THR A 342 14.11 15.06 70.34
C THR A 342 14.10 16.56 70.61
N ILE A 343 14.88 17.31 69.84
CA ILE A 343 14.88 18.76 69.83
C ILE A 343 14.28 19.22 68.50
N GLN A 344 13.20 19.98 68.60
CA GLN A 344 12.57 20.66 67.48
C GLN A 344 12.85 22.17 67.60
N PRO A 345 13.63 22.76 66.69
CA PRO A 345 13.69 24.21 66.55
C PRO A 345 12.30 24.74 66.22
N PHE A 346 11.95 25.92 66.72
CA PHE A 346 10.87 26.71 66.12
C PHE A 346 11.27 26.99 64.67
N GLY A 347 10.55 26.37 63.73
CA GLY A 347 10.77 26.53 62.30
C GLY A 347 10.23 27.87 61.81
N GLU A 348 10.68 28.29 60.65
CA GLU A 348 9.91 29.21 59.81
C GLU A 348 8.92 28.39 58.98
N LEU A 349 7.87 29.04 58.49
CA LEU A 349 6.93 28.43 57.55
C LEU A 349 7.71 27.84 56.34
N GLN A 350 7.55 26.55 56.03
CA GLN A 350 8.34 25.90 54.98
C GLN A 350 7.56 24.86 54.17
N ILE A 351 7.96 24.67 52.91
CA ILE A 351 7.47 23.58 52.05
C ILE A 351 8.38 22.36 52.24
N VAL A 352 7.80 21.18 52.49
CA VAL A 352 8.50 19.90 52.51
C VAL A 352 8.01 19.02 51.37
N VAL A 353 8.93 18.33 50.70
CA VAL A 353 8.64 17.41 49.58
C VAL A 353 9.18 16.01 49.82
N GLU A 354 8.37 15.00 49.56
CA GLU A 354 8.72 13.58 49.54
C GLU A 354 8.32 12.96 48.19
N THR A 355 9.14 12.04 47.65
CA THR A 355 8.80 11.28 46.44
C THR A 355 8.55 9.81 46.75
N SER A 356 7.69 9.16 45.96
CA SER A 356 7.36 7.74 46.05
C SER A 356 7.65 7.04 44.72
N PRO A 357 8.20 5.82 44.72
CA PRO A 357 8.58 5.02 45.90
C PRO A 357 9.90 5.47 46.56
N ASP A 358 10.02 5.27 47.87
CA ASP A 358 11.27 5.37 48.65
C ASP A 358 12.15 6.62 48.41
N ASN A 359 11.53 7.78 48.19
CA ASN A 359 12.24 9.03 47.83
C ASN A 359 13.10 8.92 46.56
N LYS A 360 12.76 8.02 45.62
CA LYS A 360 13.40 7.92 44.30
C LYS A 360 13.33 9.26 43.56
N ARG A 361 14.47 9.70 43.01
CA ARG A 361 14.62 10.94 42.24
C ARG A 361 15.30 10.74 40.89
N THR A 362 15.19 9.53 40.34
CA THR A 362 15.68 9.14 39.03
C THR A 362 14.49 8.73 38.16
N LEU A 363 14.51 9.11 36.88
CA LEU A 363 13.51 8.68 35.90
C LEU A 363 14.20 8.35 34.58
N ARG A 364 13.80 7.24 33.96
CA ARG A 364 14.20 6.93 32.58
C ARG A 364 13.24 7.63 31.61
N PRO A 365 13.71 8.52 30.72
CA PRO A 365 12.87 9.18 29.72
C PRO A 365 12.16 8.17 28.81
N ASP A 366 11.00 8.56 28.29
CA ASP A 366 10.23 7.81 27.29
C ASP A 366 9.74 6.42 27.77
N THR A 367 9.62 6.25 29.09
CA THR A 367 9.07 5.04 29.72
C THR A 367 7.71 5.31 30.38
N PHE A 368 7.11 4.26 30.95
CA PHE A 368 5.93 4.38 31.80
C PHE A 368 6.27 4.72 33.27
N GLN A 369 7.55 4.94 33.58
CA GLN A 369 7.97 5.23 34.95
C GLN A 369 7.41 6.57 35.40
N ILE A 370 6.87 6.56 36.62
CA ILE A 370 6.41 7.74 37.30
C ILE A 370 6.97 7.76 38.71
N ILE A 371 7.21 8.95 39.23
CA ILE A 371 7.38 9.18 40.67
C ILE A 371 6.24 10.07 41.14
N THR A 372 5.65 9.74 42.29
CA THR A 372 4.65 10.62 42.91
C THR A 372 5.38 11.57 43.85
N CYS A 373 5.22 12.88 43.62
CA CYS A 373 5.77 13.92 44.45
C CYS A 373 4.68 14.49 45.36
N TYR A 374 4.89 14.35 46.66
CA TYR A 374 4.04 14.86 47.72
C TYR A 374 4.66 16.13 48.30
N ALA A 375 3.87 17.18 48.46
CA ALA A 375 4.29 18.41 49.11
C ALA A 375 3.31 18.81 50.22
N GLN A 376 3.80 19.50 51.24
CA GLN A 376 3.00 20.10 52.30
C GLN A 376 3.69 21.33 52.87
N VAL A 377 2.90 22.26 53.39
CA VAL A 377 3.38 23.41 54.17
C VAL A 377 3.34 23.05 55.63
N LEU A 378 4.49 23.16 56.28
CA LEU A 378 4.61 22.97 57.72
C LEU A 378 4.70 24.34 58.41
N ASP A 379 3.98 24.47 59.53
CA ASP A 379 4.10 25.58 60.44
C ASP A 379 5.43 25.54 61.22
N GLU A 380 5.63 26.57 62.04
CA GLU A 380 6.79 26.74 62.91
C GLU A 380 7.00 25.60 63.92
N LEU A 381 6.02 24.71 64.08
CA LEU A 381 6.03 23.56 64.98
C LEU A 381 6.13 22.22 64.21
N GLY A 382 6.35 22.26 62.90
CA GLY A 382 6.40 21.08 62.04
C GLY A 382 5.03 20.44 61.78
N LYS A 383 3.93 21.16 62.05
CA LYS A 383 2.57 20.69 61.83
C LYS A 383 2.05 21.18 60.49
N ASN A 384 1.36 20.31 59.75
CA ASN A 384 0.76 20.66 58.47
C ASN A 384 -0.27 21.79 58.62
N ILE A 385 -0.27 22.72 57.65
CA ILE A 385 -1.29 23.75 57.48
C ILE A 385 -2.09 23.45 56.20
N PRO A 386 -3.23 22.73 56.28
CA PRO A 386 -4.01 22.33 55.12
C PRO A 386 -4.37 23.49 54.19
N ASP A 387 -4.87 24.59 54.75
CA ASP A 387 -5.30 25.78 53.98
C ASP A 387 -4.17 26.41 53.13
N LEU A 388 -2.91 26.25 53.55
CA LEU A 388 -1.74 26.71 52.81
C LEU A 388 -1.20 25.61 51.88
N THR A 389 -1.22 24.35 52.32
CA THR A 389 -0.86 23.19 51.49
C THR A 389 -1.70 23.08 50.22
N GLU A 390 -3.00 23.39 50.28
CA GLU A 390 -3.89 23.41 49.11
C GLU A 390 -3.50 24.47 48.06
N LYS A 391 -2.68 25.46 48.43
CA LYS A 391 -2.28 26.59 47.57
C LYS A 391 -0.92 26.40 46.89
N ILE A 392 -0.23 25.29 47.17
CA ILE A 392 1.05 24.95 46.53
C ILE A 392 0.87 24.78 45.01
N LYS A 393 1.83 25.30 44.24
CA LYS A 393 1.94 25.17 42.78
C LYS A 393 3.21 24.42 42.40
N PHE A 394 3.09 23.50 41.44
CA PHE A 394 4.21 22.77 40.87
C PHE A 394 4.53 23.32 39.47
N THR A 395 5.78 23.71 39.23
CA THR A 395 6.23 24.31 37.97
C THR A 395 7.51 23.62 37.46
N PRO A 396 7.44 22.83 36.39
CA PRO A 396 8.64 22.26 35.78
C PRO A 396 9.47 23.36 35.12
N LYS A 397 10.80 23.34 35.32
CA LYS A 397 11.76 24.27 34.70
C LYS A 397 12.38 23.72 33.41
N SER A 398 12.04 22.50 33.03
CA SER A 398 12.48 21.83 31.80
C SER A 398 11.28 21.27 31.05
N ASP A 399 11.39 21.25 29.72
CA ASP A 399 10.46 20.64 28.78
C ASP A 399 10.54 19.11 28.72
N TRP A 400 11.53 18.49 29.38
CA TRP A 400 11.64 17.04 29.54
C TRP A 400 10.76 16.48 30.67
N VAL A 401 10.19 17.34 31.52
CA VAL A 401 9.40 16.94 32.70
C VAL A 401 7.91 17.11 32.43
N ASP A 402 7.17 16.02 32.59
CA ASP A 402 5.72 16.01 32.56
C ASP A 402 5.17 15.89 33.98
N ILE A 403 4.19 16.74 34.34
CA ILE A 403 3.51 16.67 35.64
C ILE A 403 1.99 16.49 35.47
N SER A 404 1.37 15.74 36.37
CA SER A 404 -0.09 15.60 36.42
C SER A 404 -0.76 16.84 37.02
N GLN A 405 -2.10 16.88 36.99
CA GLN A 405 -2.83 17.81 37.87
C GLN A 405 -2.52 17.47 39.34
N SER A 406 -2.43 18.50 40.17
CA SER A 406 -2.30 18.33 41.62
C SER A 406 -3.62 17.85 42.21
N ILE A 407 -3.53 16.92 43.15
CA ILE A 407 -4.67 16.50 43.98
C ILE A 407 -4.32 16.65 45.45
N ILE A 408 -5.35 16.84 46.27
CA ILE A 408 -5.21 16.73 47.72
C ILE A 408 -5.28 15.24 48.08
N ASP A 409 -4.22 14.72 48.68
CA ASP A 409 -4.11 13.35 49.16
C ASP A 409 -3.85 13.37 50.68
N GLY A 410 -4.94 13.28 51.44
CA GLY A 410 -4.93 13.47 52.89
C GLY A 410 -4.49 14.89 53.26
N ASP A 411 -3.42 14.98 54.05
CA ASP A 411 -2.84 16.24 54.54
C ASP A 411 -1.83 16.86 53.56
N ARG A 412 -1.61 16.25 52.38
CA ARG A 412 -0.58 16.64 51.41
C ARG A 412 -1.20 16.97 50.06
N ILE A 413 -0.50 17.74 49.25
CA ILE A 413 -0.79 17.90 47.83
C ILE A 413 0.16 17.01 47.02
N ALA A 414 -0.35 16.31 46.01
CA ALA A 414 0.42 15.33 45.25
C ALA A 414 0.31 15.54 43.74
N ILE A 415 1.40 15.27 43.03
CA ILE A 415 1.45 15.15 41.56
C ILE A 415 2.21 13.88 41.15
N ASN A 416 1.89 13.30 40.01
CA ASN A 416 2.77 12.37 39.32
C ASN A 416 3.74 13.14 38.43
N ILE A 417 4.99 12.71 38.41
CA ILE A 417 6.06 13.22 37.55
C ILE A 417 6.49 12.09 36.60
N GLY A 418 6.56 12.38 35.31
CA GLY A 418 7.14 11.53 34.27
C GLY A 418 8.14 12.31 33.42
N CYS A 419 8.85 11.63 32.52
CA CYS A 419 9.82 12.27 31.63
C CYS A 419 9.72 11.81 30.18
N THR A 420 9.75 12.76 29.26
CA THR A 420 9.60 12.53 27.81
C THR A 420 10.63 13.34 27.05
N ASN A 421 11.21 12.78 25.98
CA ASN A 421 12.11 13.51 25.10
C ASN A 421 11.32 14.56 24.29
N PRO A 422 11.60 15.87 24.43
CA PRO A 422 10.89 16.93 23.73
C PRO A 422 11.22 16.96 22.22
N ASN A 423 12.23 16.21 21.76
CA ASN A 423 12.58 16.09 20.34
C ASN A 423 13.02 14.65 19.95
N PRO A 424 12.09 13.69 19.88
CA PRO A 424 12.39 12.27 19.73
C PRO A 424 12.93 11.85 18.35
N ILE A 425 13.01 12.76 17.38
CA ILE A 425 13.48 12.46 16.00
C ILE A 425 14.96 12.79 15.80
N SER A 426 15.54 13.62 16.66
CA SER A 426 16.96 13.88 16.59
C SER A 426 17.71 12.64 17.08
N ALA A 427 18.40 11.96 16.17
CA ALA A 427 19.24 10.78 16.48
C ALA A 427 20.36 11.07 17.50
N ALA A 428 20.53 12.33 17.93
CA ALA A 428 21.50 12.80 18.91
C ALA A 428 20.86 13.43 20.17
N SER A 429 19.55 13.26 20.40
CA SER A 429 18.87 13.84 21.57
C SER A 429 19.11 12.99 22.81
N HIS A 430 20.22 13.23 23.51
CA HIS A 430 20.48 12.70 24.85
C HIS A 430 19.71 13.53 25.90
N PRO A 431 19.13 12.91 26.95
CA PRO A 431 18.51 13.65 28.03
C PRO A 431 19.52 14.51 28.78
N PRO A 432 19.12 15.68 29.31
CA PRO A 432 19.95 16.39 30.27
C PRO A 432 20.14 15.51 31.51
N LYS A 433 21.31 15.61 32.15
CA LYS A 433 21.64 14.80 33.35
C LYS A 433 20.57 14.90 34.46
N SER A 434 19.97 16.07 34.61
CA SER A 434 18.88 16.31 35.56
C SER A 434 18.03 17.50 35.15
N VAL A 435 16.88 17.61 35.79
CA VAL A 435 15.83 18.61 35.56
C VAL A 435 15.26 19.08 36.90
N ILE A 436 14.76 20.31 36.94
CA ILE A 436 14.27 20.94 38.17
C ILE A 436 12.75 21.10 38.11
N LEU A 437 12.08 20.69 39.18
CA LEU A 437 10.68 20.98 39.47
C LEU A 437 10.62 22.00 40.62
N SER A 438 10.14 23.21 40.36
CA SER A 438 9.92 24.21 41.40
C SER A 438 8.56 24.02 42.06
N VAL A 439 8.55 23.96 43.38
CA VAL A 439 7.34 23.89 44.22
C VAL A 439 7.21 25.22 44.93
N THR A 440 6.18 26.01 44.61
CA THR A 440 6.01 27.38 45.11
C THR A 440 4.68 27.58 45.82
N MET A 441 4.62 28.52 46.74
CA MET A 441 3.37 28.99 47.36
C MET A 441 3.41 30.52 47.49
N ASP A 442 2.67 31.20 46.62
CA ASP A 442 2.67 32.67 46.52
C ASP A 442 1.68 33.36 47.48
N ASP A 443 0.71 32.62 48.02
CA ASP A 443 -0.42 33.14 48.80
C ASP A 443 -0.20 32.88 50.30
N VAL A 444 0.85 33.54 50.80
CA VAL A 444 1.30 33.63 52.20
C VAL A 444 0.67 34.86 52.89
N PRO A 445 0.54 34.89 54.23
CA PRO A 445 0.16 36.09 54.97
C PRO A 445 1.02 37.33 54.61
N ASP A 446 0.45 38.54 54.71
CA ASP A 446 1.05 39.82 54.25
C ASP A 446 2.46 40.14 54.81
N ASP A 447 2.91 39.41 55.83
CA ASP A 447 4.18 39.55 56.53
C ASP A 447 5.19 38.40 56.27
N VAL A 448 4.87 37.45 55.40
CA VAL A 448 5.70 36.28 55.08
C VAL A 448 6.08 36.30 53.58
N GLU A 449 7.33 35.96 53.23
CA GLU A 449 7.75 35.86 51.82
C GLU A 449 7.20 34.58 51.16
N PRO A 450 6.89 34.60 49.84
CA PRO A 450 6.50 33.41 49.10
C PRO A 450 7.48 32.25 49.30
N LEU A 451 6.96 31.06 49.58
CA LEU A 451 7.80 29.88 49.79
C LEU A 451 8.14 29.24 48.44
N GLN A 452 9.40 28.81 48.27
CA GLN A 452 9.84 28.06 47.10
C GLN A 452 10.83 26.95 47.51
N LEU A 453 10.64 25.76 46.94
CA LEU A 453 11.57 24.64 47.01
C LEU A 453 11.78 24.03 45.61
N ASP A 454 13.04 23.92 45.18
CA ASP A 454 13.39 23.28 43.91
C ASP A 454 13.77 21.82 44.12
N VAL A 455 13.14 20.92 43.36
CA VAL A 455 13.31 19.48 43.42
C VAL A 455 14.04 19.01 42.16
N GLU A 456 15.27 18.52 42.31
CA GLU A 456 16.05 17.95 41.21
C GLU A 456 15.65 16.48 40.95
N ILE A 457 15.34 16.16 39.69
CA ILE A 457 15.10 14.81 39.18
C ILE A 457 16.20 14.46 38.17
N GLN A 458 16.92 13.37 38.38
CA GLN A 458 17.93 12.88 37.45
C GLN A 458 17.29 12.09 36.31
N LEU A 459 17.75 12.31 35.08
CA LEU A 459 17.29 11.56 33.91
C LEU A 459 18.35 10.54 33.49
N LEU A 460 17.94 9.29 33.32
CA LEU A 460 18.85 8.18 33.03
C LEU A 460 18.91 7.90 31.52
N ASP A 461 20.09 8.03 30.92
CA ASP A 461 20.37 7.72 29.51
C ASP A 461 20.89 6.28 29.35
N CYS A 462 20.04 5.32 29.69
CA CYS A 462 20.42 3.91 29.74
C CYS A 462 20.66 3.34 28.33
N ASN A 463 21.82 2.72 28.11
CA ASN A 463 22.16 2.02 26.87
C ASN A 463 22.60 0.59 27.15
N LEU A 464 22.20 -0.35 26.28
CA LEU A 464 22.64 -1.74 26.37
C LEU A 464 23.88 -1.94 25.49
N GLU A 465 24.97 -2.41 26.07
CA GLU A 465 26.23 -2.67 25.38
C GLU A 465 26.69 -4.13 25.52
N THR A 466 27.58 -4.53 24.62
CA THR A 466 28.17 -5.87 24.56
C THR A 466 29.67 -5.81 24.30
N GLU A 467 30.44 -6.76 24.83
CA GLU A 467 31.90 -6.83 24.62
C GLU A 467 32.30 -7.10 23.16
N ILE A 468 31.39 -7.67 22.38
CA ILE A 468 31.59 -8.01 20.96
C ILE A 468 30.51 -7.37 20.10
N ASN A 469 30.84 -7.11 18.82
CA ASN A 469 29.90 -6.62 17.81
C ASN A 469 29.43 -7.72 16.85
N ASP A 470 30.24 -8.75 16.70
CA ASP A 470 30.01 -9.88 15.83
C ASP A 470 30.64 -11.14 16.41
N ALA A 471 30.14 -12.29 15.98
CA ALA A 471 30.67 -13.59 16.34
C ALA A 471 30.66 -14.51 15.12
N THR A 472 31.75 -15.22 14.87
CA THR A 472 31.86 -16.14 13.74
C THR A 472 32.03 -17.58 14.24
N PHE A 473 31.20 -18.49 13.71
CA PHE A 473 31.22 -19.92 13.99
C PHE A 473 31.62 -20.70 12.73
N PRO A 474 32.48 -21.72 12.84
CA PRO A 474 32.77 -22.59 11.71
C PRO A 474 31.59 -23.53 11.44
N ALA A 475 31.28 -23.81 10.17
CA ALA A 475 30.19 -24.69 9.73
C ALA A 475 30.52 -26.19 9.92
N THR A 476 30.92 -26.59 11.11
CA THR A 476 31.31 -27.96 11.47
C THR A 476 30.16 -28.69 12.17
N ASP A 477 30.26 -30.02 12.31
CA ASP A 477 29.33 -30.83 13.11
C ASP A 477 29.58 -30.69 14.63
N GLU A 478 30.69 -30.04 15.01
CA GLU A 478 31.04 -29.79 16.40
C GLU A 478 30.41 -28.49 16.89
N ILE A 479 29.84 -28.53 18.10
CA ILE A 479 29.27 -27.34 18.73
C ILE A 479 30.43 -26.52 19.30
N ASN A 480 30.58 -25.30 18.78
CA ASN A 480 31.48 -24.28 19.31
C ASN A 480 30.70 -23.31 20.20
N GLU A 481 31.41 -22.77 21.19
CA GLU A 481 30.82 -21.87 22.18
C GLU A 481 31.59 -20.55 22.23
N ILE A 482 30.87 -19.43 22.17
CA ILE A 482 31.40 -18.09 22.39
C ILE A 482 30.65 -17.47 23.56
N THR A 483 31.39 -16.92 24.52
CA THR A 483 30.84 -16.29 25.72
C THR A 483 31.33 -14.86 25.82
N PHE A 484 30.42 -13.92 26.09
CA PHE A 484 30.70 -12.50 26.25
C PHE A 484 29.72 -11.86 27.24
N ASN A 485 30.03 -10.67 27.72
CA ASN A 485 29.14 -9.93 28.63
C ASN A 485 28.27 -8.92 27.88
N ALA A 486 27.02 -8.78 28.34
CA ALA A 486 26.12 -7.71 27.98
C ALA A 486 25.74 -6.92 29.24
N TYR A 487 25.79 -5.59 29.18
CA TYR A 487 25.59 -4.73 30.34
C TYR A 487 24.90 -3.42 29.99
N ILE A 488 24.21 -2.83 30.98
CA ILE A 488 23.51 -1.56 30.83
C ILE A 488 24.40 -0.44 31.38
N GLU A 489 24.79 0.49 30.51
CA GLU A 489 25.44 1.73 30.89
C GLU A 489 24.43 2.75 31.42
N ASN A 490 24.86 3.60 32.36
CA ASN A 490 24.05 4.68 32.95
C ASN A 490 22.71 4.24 33.57
N ALA A 491 22.64 3.04 34.15
CA ALA A 491 21.44 2.50 34.79
C ALA A 491 21.03 3.21 36.10
N GLY A 492 21.93 3.98 36.72
CA GLY A 492 21.64 4.68 37.99
C GLY A 492 21.21 3.71 39.10
N GLU A 493 20.06 3.99 39.71
CA GLU A 493 19.45 3.19 40.79
C GLU A 493 18.38 2.20 40.27
N GLU A 494 18.25 2.02 38.94
CA GLU A 494 17.29 1.10 38.35
C GLU A 494 17.65 -0.37 38.59
N ILE A 495 16.66 -1.16 39.01
CA ILE A 495 16.79 -2.59 39.30
C ILE A 495 15.71 -3.40 38.56
N GLY A 496 15.85 -4.73 38.52
CA GLY A 496 14.82 -5.60 37.93
C GLY A 496 14.87 -5.71 36.40
N TRP A 497 16.05 -5.55 35.81
CA TRP A 497 16.27 -5.76 34.38
C TRP A 497 16.18 -7.25 34.01
N ASN A 498 15.46 -7.53 32.93
CA ASN A 498 15.41 -8.84 32.30
C ASN A 498 16.10 -8.77 30.94
N PHE A 499 16.93 -9.77 30.65
CA PHE A 499 17.70 -9.87 29.42
C PHE A 499 17.21 -11.05 28.59
N VAL A 500 17.01 -10.81 27.30
CA VAL A 500 16.59 -11.83 26.33
C VAL A 500 17.42 -11.67 25.06
N GLY A 501 17.73 -12.77 24.39
CA GLY A 501 18.35 -12.75 23.08
C GLY A 501 17.43 -13.39 22.05
N GLU A 502 17.21 -12.73 20.92
CA GLU A 502 16.39 -13.24 19.82
C GLU A 502 17.03 -12.89 18.48
N TYR A 503 16.98 -13.83 17.52
CA TYR A 503 17.39 -13.57 16.15
C TYR A 503 16.26 -12.88 15.40
N LYS A 504 16.55 -11.76 14.72
CA LYS A 504 15.54 -10.98 13.97
C LYS A 504 15.98 -10.62 12.55
N ILE A 505 15.00 -10.37 11.67
CA ILE A 505 15.13 -9.69 10.38
C ILE A 505 14.21 -8.47 10.41
N GLY A 506 14.77 -7.28 10.60
CA GLY A 506 13.98 -6.11 10.98
C GLY A 506 13.37 -6.33 12.36
N ASP A 507 12.04 -6.18 12.48
CA ASP A 507 11.31 -6.39 13.73
C ASP A 507 10.77 -7.84 13.90
N GLU A 508 10.92 -8.70 12.89
CA GLU A 508 10.35 -10.06 12.90
C GLU A 508 11.37 -11.12 13.36
N PRO A 509 10.98 -12.10 14.19
CA PRO A 509 11.85 -13.22 14.57
C PRO A 509 12.28 -14.08 13.38
N THR A 510 13.48 -14.66 13.43
CA THR A 510 14.01 -15.60 12.43
C THR A 510 14.70 -16.80 13.07
N ASP A 511 14.90 -17.87 12.31
CA ASP A 511 15.54 -19.08 12.82
C ASP A 511 16.95 -18.79 13.37
N PRO A 512 17.29 -19.30 14.57
CA PRO A 512 18.56 -19.00 15.21
C PRO A 512 19.74 -19.70 14.52
N LEU A 513 20.90 -19.03 14.47
CA LEU A 513 22.17 -19.67 14.07
C LEU A 513 22.87 -20.39 15.23
N THR A 514 22.57 -20.00 16.47
CA THR A 514 23.12 -20.58 17.70
C THR A 514 22.02 -20.65 18.76
N THR A 515 22.14 -21.57 19.73
CA THR A 515 21.39 -21.46 20.97
C THR A 515 21.95 -20.33 21.81
N ILE A 516 21.08 -19.59 22.47
CA ILE A 516 21.44 -18.47 23.34
C ILE A 516 21.12 -18.86 24.78
N SER A 517 22.11 -18.79 25.66
CA SER A 517 21.91 -18.87 27.11
C SER A 517 22.39 -17.57 27.75
N ILE A 518 21.59 -17.02 28.66
CA ILE A 518 21.88 -15.76 29.35
C ILE A 518 21.83 -16.03 30.85
N ASP A 519 22.97 -15.84 31.51
CA ASP A 519 23.12 -16.05 32.96
C ASP A 519 23.33 -14.69 33.65
N LYS A 520 22.52 -14.39 34.67
CA LYS A 520 22.61 -13.13 35.41
C LYS A 520 23.89 -13.06 36.24
N LYS A 521 24.70 -12.01 36.04
CA LYS A 521 25.86 -11.73 36.90
C LYS A 521 25.49 -10.79 38.05
N ASN A 522 24.78 -9.71 37.73
CA ASN A 522 24.25 -8.73 38.70
C ASN A 522 22.98 -8.05 38.11
N GLU A 523 22.47 -6.98 38.74
CA GLU A 523 21.24 -6.30 38.29
C GLU A 523 21.33 -5.67 36.89
N THR A 524 22.51 -5.31 36.41
CA THR A 524 22.69 -4.57 35.15
C THR A 524 23.62 -5.27 34.16
N GLU A 525 24.13 -6.46 34.49
CA GLU A 525 25.07 -7.23 33.67
C GLU A 525 24.68 -8.72 33.63
N VAL A 526 24.78 -9.29 32.43
CA VAL A 526 24.57 -10.70 32.15
C VAL A 526 25.73 -11.29 31.33
N ASN A 527 25.94 -12.58 31.50
CA ASN A 527 26.83 -13.36 30.66
C ASN A 527 26.00 -14.02 29.55
N VAL A 528 26.34 -13.74 28.29
CA VAL A 528 25.68 -14.31 27.12
C VAL A 528 26.59 -15.38 26.52
N LYS A 529 26.07 -16.59 26.40
CA LYS A 529 26.74 -17.71 25.77
C LYS A 529 25.98 -18.16 24.53
N LEU A 530 26.68 -18.20 23.42
CA LEU A 530 26.20 -18.65 22.11
C LEU A 530 26.81 -20.02 21.80
N SER A 531 25.97 -21.02 21.51
CA SER A 531 26.43 -22.37 21.16
C SER A 531 25.89 -22.79 19.80
N GLY A 532 26.75 -23.17 18.86
CA GLY A 532 26.32 -23.55 17.52
C GLY A 532 27.47 -24.02 16.61
N PRO A 533 27.24 -24.15 15.30
CA PRO A 533 26.08 -23.66 14.56
C PRO A 533 24.87 -24.62 14.56
N LEU A 534 23.66 -24.08 14.64
CA LEU A 534 22.39 -24.81 14.46
C LEU A 534 22.01 -24.95 12.97
N ILE A 535 22.35 -23.94 12.17
CA ILE A 535 22.09 -23.88 10.74
C ILE A 535 23.41 -23.64 10.03
N LYS A 536 23.65 -24.39 8.95
CA LYS A 536 24.87 -24.32 8.16
C LYS A 536 24.60 -23.69 6.78
N PRO A 537 25.56 -22.95 6.21
CA PRO A 537 25.49 -22.49 4.83
C PRO A 537 25.26 -23.64 3.85
N SER A 538 24.44 -23.37 2.84
CA SER A 538 24.22 -24.27 1.70
C SER A 538 25.55 -24.55 0.98
N GLU A 539 25.62 -25.58 0.12
CA GLU A 539 26.88 -25.98 -0.53
C GLU A 539 27.59 -24.87 -1.30
N ASN A 540 26.86 -23.91 -1.86
CA ASN A 540 27.43 -22.79 -2.64
C ASN A 540 27.55 -21.49 -1.82
N GLU A 541 27.15 -21.49 -0.55
CA GLU A 541 27.22 -20.33 0.33
C GLU A 541 28.47 -20.39 1.21
N THR A 542 29.25 -19.31 1.22
CA THR A 542 30.45 -19.23 2.07
C THR A 542 30.12 -18.97 3.52
N PHE A 543 29.01 -18.28 3.77
CA PHE A 543 28.57 -17.96 5.12
C PHE A 543 27.08 -17.65 5.15
N ILE A 544 26.46 -17.78 6.32
CA ILE A 544 25.15 -17.22 6.65
C ILE A 544 25.39 -16.17 7.73
N THR A 545 24.80 -14.99 7.57
CA THR A 545 24.81 -13.94 8.59
C THR A 545 23.38 -13.67 9.04
N LYS A 546 23.16 -13.60 10.35
CA LYS A 546 21.90 -13.15 10.94
C LYS A 546 22.16 -12.17 12.09
N THR A 547 21.22 -11.26 12.30
CA THR A 547 21.27 -10.31 13.40
C THR A 547 20.71 -10.95 14.66
N LEU A 548 21.54 -11.06 15.70
CA LEU A 548 21.13 -11.35 17.06
C LEU A 548 20.84 -10.04 17.78
N VAL A 549 19.64 -9.89 18.31
CA VAL A 549 19.23 -8.76 19.14
C VAL A 549 19.26 -9.21 20.59
N ILE A 550 20.16 -8.63 21.38
CA ILE A 550 20.08 -8.70 22.84
C ILE A 550 19.20 -7.55 23.29
N SER A 551 18.19 -7.86 24.08
CA SER A 551 17.22 -6.91 24.62
C SER A 551 17.29 -6.90 26.14
N ALA A 552 17.26 -5.71 26.75
CA ALA A 552 17.12 -5.54 28.18
C ALA A 552 15.89 -4.66 28.49
N PHE A 553 15.00 -5.13 29.36
CA PHE A 553 13.76 -4.41 29.70
C PHE A 553 13.38 -4.56 31.17
N GLN A 554 12.62 -3.57 31.67
CA GLN A 554 11.97 -3.59 32.97
C GLN A 554 10.45 -3.59 32.74
N ASN A 555 9.73 -4.54 33.35
CA ASN A 555 8.27 -4.67 33.22
C ASN A 555 7.78 -4.64 31.74
N ASP A 556 6.76 -3.84 31.43
CA ASP A 556 6.18 -3.67 30.09
C ASP A 556 6.83 -2.51 29.29
N GLU A 557 8.02 -2.06 29.68
CA GLU A 557 8.71 -0.97 29.00
C GLU A 557 9.31 -1.42 27.67
N LYS A 558 9.51 -0.45 26.76
CA LYS A 558 10.25 -0.72 25.51
C LYS A 558 11.69 -1.17 25.85
N PRO A 559 12.15 -2.31 25.29
CA PRO A 559 13.49 -2.82 25.58
C PRO A 559 14.57 -1.89 25.03
N LEU A 560 15.67 -1.79 25.76
CA LEU A 560 16.96 -1.40 25.22
C LEU A 560 17.46 -2.54 24.34
N GLU A 561 18.01 -2.24 23.16
CA GLU A 561 18.45 -3.28 22.23
C GLU A 561 19.90 -3.05 21.79
N ARG A 562 20.65 -4.15 21.69
CA ARG A 562 21.98 -4.20 21.07
C ARG A 562 22.00 -5.25 19.98
N HIS A 563 22.42 -4.87 18.78
CA HIS A 563 22.39 -5.72 17.60
C HIS A 563 23.79 -6.25 17.30
N LEU A 564 23.91 -7.57 17.15
CA LEU A 564 25.16 -8.27 16.86
C LEU A 564 25.03 -9.06 15.56
N ASN A 565 26.10 -9.13 14.77
CA ASN A 565 26.15 -9.95 13.56
C ASN A 565 26.70 -11.34 13.89
N ILE A 566 25.87 -12.36 13.81
CA ILE A 566 26.31 -13.75 13.99
C ILE A 566 26.51 -14.37 12.62
N ILE A 567 27.69 -14.92 12.39
CA ILE A 567 28.14 -15.43 11.11
C ILE A 567 28.46 -16.91 11.27
N VAL A 568 27.91 -17.78 10.44
CA VAL A 568 28.35 -19.17 10.31
C VAL A 568 29.08 -19.30 8.99
N SER A 569 30.38 -19.57 9.02
CA SER A 569 31.26 -19.60 7.84
C SER A 569 31.64 -21.02 7.46
N ARG A 570 31.68 -21.31 6.17
CA ARG A 570 31.99 -22.62 5.59
C ARG A 570 33.39 -22.62 4.98
N GLU A 571 34.09 -23.74 5.22
CA GLU A 571 35.35 -24.09 4.58
C GLU A 571 35.13 -24.52 3.11
N GLY A 572 36.05 -24.14 2.23
CA GLY A 572 36.06 -24.57 0.83
C GLY A 572 36.52 -23.51 -0.16
N LEU A 573 36.54 -23.91 -1.44
CA LEU A 573 36.84 -23.05 -2.59
C LEU A 573 35.53 -22.64 -3.28
N PHE A 574 35.30 -21.34 -3.45
CA PHE A 574 34.06 -20.79 -3.99
C PHE A 574 34.34 -19.75 -5.08
N ILE A 575 33.47 -19.68 -6.10
CA ILE A 575 33.49 -18.60 -7.09
C ILE A 575 32.48 -17.53 -6.66
N LYS A 576 32.94 -16.28 -6.54
CA LYS A 576 32.14 -15.16 -5.99
C LYS A 576 31.63 -14.20 -7.04
N HIS A 577 32.50 -13.81 -7.96
CA HIS A 577 32.18 -12.83 -8.98
C HIS A 577 32.66 -13.29 -10.35
N GLY A 578 32.04 -12.76 -11.39
CA GLY A 578 32.31 -13.14 -12.79
C GLY A 578 31.52 -14.35 -13.29
N VAL A 579 30.73 -15.01 -12.43
CA VAL A 579 29.85 -16.15 -12.78
C VAL A 579 28.45 -15.98 -12.19
N ASN A 580 27.49 -16.77 -12.68
CA ASN A 580 26.16 -16.87 -12.06
C ASN A 580 26.16 -17.79 -10.81
N LYS A 581 25.00 -17.93 -10.16
CA LYS A 581 24.83 -18.76 -8.94
C LYS A 581 25.15 -20.26 -9.12
N ASN A 582 25.24 -20.74 -10.36
CA ASN A 582 25.57 -22.12 -10.71
C ASN A 582 27.05 -22.26 -11.12
N ASN A 583 27.89 -21.26 -10.83
CA ASN A 583 29.28 -21.19 -11.27
C ASN A 583 29.45 -21.18 -12.80
N GLU A 584 28.48 -20.60 -13.52
CA GLU A 584 28.52 -20.52 -14.99
C GLU A 584 28.92 -19.13 -15.47
N LEU A 585 29.94 -19.07 -16.33
CA LEU A 585 30.31 -17.91 -17.13
C LEU A 585 29.62 -18.01 -18.49
N ASN A 586 28.76 -17.06 -18.83
CA ASN A 586 28.00 -17.08 -20.08
C ASN A 586 28.44 -15.92 -20.98
N PHE A 587 28.86 -16.21 -22.22
CA PHE A 587 29.14 -15.16 -23.21
C PHE A 587 28.83 -15.63 -24.63
N THR A 588 28.72 -14.68 -25.55
CA THR A 588 28.57 -14.96 -26.98
C THR A 588 29.94 -14.86 -27.64
N ALA A 589 30.33 -15.86 -28.41
CA ALA A 589 31.62 -15.90 -29.11
C ALA A 589 31.55 -15.15 -30.46
N ASP A 590 31.05 -13.91 -30.43
CA ASP A 590 30.96 -13.00 -31.59
C ASP A 590 32.24 -12.19 -31.82
N LYS A 591 33.11 -12.16 -30.81
CA LYS A 591 34.41 -11.49 -30.77
C LYS A 591 35.25 -12.07 -29.62
N PRO A 592 36.56 -11.74 -29.53
CA PRO A 592 37.34 -12.00 -28.33
C PRO A 592 36.62 -11.50 -27.07
N PHE A 593 36.42 -12.39 -26.10
CA PHE A 593 35.79 -12.11 -24.82
C PHE A 593 36.81 -12.09 -23.68
N GLU A 594 36.61 -11.18 -22.72
CA GLU A 594 37.43 -11.00 -21.53
C GLU A 594 36.54 -10.76 -20.30
N GLN A 595 36.87 -11.37 -19.16
CA GLN A 595 36.11 -11.24 -17.91
C GLN A 595 37.00 -11.54 -16.70
N ASN A 596 36.82 -10.80 -15.61
CA ASN A 596 37.44 -11.13 -14.33
C ASN A 596 36.54 -12.09 -13.53
N LEU A 597 37.15 -13.15 -12.99
CA LEU A 597 36.60 -14.14 -12.08
C LEU A 597 37.23 -13.94 -10.71
N GLU A 598 36.42 -13.93 -9.65
CA GLU A 598 36.92 -13.77 -8.28
C GLU A 598 36.59 -14.99 -7.44
N PHE A 599 37.61 -15.57 -6.82
CA PHE A 599 37.52 -16.78 -6.02
C PHE A 599 37.74 -16.46 -4.53
N ALA A 600 37.06 -17.19 -3.66
CA ALA A 600 37.27 -17.18 -2.22
C ALA A 600 37.75 -18.56 -1.76
N LEU A 601 38.80 -18.60 -0.95
CA LEU A 601 39.33 -19.84 -0.38
C LEU A 601 39.35 -19.73 1.14
N ASN A 602 38.39 -20.38 1.77
CA ASN A 602 38.20 -20.39 3.20
C ASN A 602 38.73 -21.70 3.77
N VAL A 603 39.63 -21.64 4.75
CA VAL A 603 40.26 -22.79 5.40
C VAL A 603 40.02 -22.71 6.90
N TYR A 604 39.78 -23.84 7.56
CA TYR A 604 39.68 -23.91 9.00
C TYR A 604 41.07 -23.87 9.66
N ASP A 605 41.30 -22.90 10.55
CA ASP A 605 42.52 -22.78 11.34
C ASP A 605 42.32 -23.37 12.74
N GLU A 606 43.00 -24.50 13.01
CA GLU A 606 42.92 -25.21 14.28
C GLU A 606 43.45 -24.40 15.48
N ASN A 607 44.31 -23.39 15.26
CA ASN A 607 44.87 -22.60 16.36
C ASN A 607 43.88 -21.55 16.89
N THR A 608 43.10 -20.96 15.98
CA THR A 608 42.13 -19.91 16.30
C THR A 608 40.71 -20.47 16.42
N ASN A 609 40.49 -21.73 16.00
CA ASN A 609 39.17 -22.37 15.92
C ASN A 609 38.20 -21.53 15.05
N GLN A 610 38.71 -20.96 13.96
CA GLN A 610 37.97 -20.06 13.07
C GLN A 610 38.22 -20.40 11.60
N ILE A 611 37.33 -19.92 10.74
CA ILE A 611 37.51 -19.98 9.29
C ILE A 611 38.27 -18.73 8.85
N VAL A 612 39.44 -18.93 8.25
CA VAL A 612 40.31 -17.87 7.74
C VAL A 612 40.47 -17.99 6.23
N VAL A 613 40.91 -16.91 5.58
CA VAL A 613 41.14 -16.92 4.14
C VAL A 613 42.59 -17.29 3.82
N ASP A 614 42.79 -18.35 3.04
CA ASP A 614 44.11 -18.79 2.59
C ASP A 614 44.56 -18.00 1.34
N LYS A 615 45.17 -16.84 1.60
CA LYS A 615 45.64 -15.93 0.56
C LYS A 615 46.75 -16.51 -0.33
N VAL A 616 47.49 -17.53 0.13
CA VAL A 616 48.65 -18.07 -0.60
C VAL A 616 48.18 -19.05 -1.66
N ASN A 617 47.35 -20.01 -1.28
CA ASN A 617 46.81 -20.98 -2.23
C ASN A 617 45.77 -20.37 -3.17
N LEU A 618 45.12 -19.28 -2.75
CA LEU A 618 44.20 -18.53 -3.61
C LEU A 618 44.88 -17.87 -4.83
N GLN A 619 46.19 -17.60 -4.76
CA GLN A 619 47.00 -17.10 -5.87
C GLN A 619 47.46 -18.20 -6.84
N ASN A 620 47.33 -19.47 -6.43
CA ASN A 620 47.89 -20.63 -7.13
C ASN A 620 46.80 -21.69 -7.39
N LEU A 621 45.63 -21.27 -7.87
CA LEU A 621 44.56 -22.19 -8.24
C LEU A 621 44.92 -22.95 -9.53
N GLU A 622 44.63 -24.25 -9.54
CA GLU A 622 44.81 -25.11 -10.71
C GLU A 622 43.49 -25.25 -11.48
N PHE A 623 43.55 -25.17 -12.81
CA PHE A 623 42.38 -25.30 -13.69
C PHE A 623 42.55 -26.52 -14.59
N GLU A 624 41.82 -27.59 -14.31
CA GLU A 624 41.82 -28.85 -15.07
C GLU A 624 40.61 -28.88 -16.02
N PHE A 625 40.85 -29.06 -17.32
CA PHE A 625 39.77 -29.20 -18.31
C PHE A 625 39.13 -30.60 -18.26
N LEU A 626 37.79 -30.67 -18.22
CA LEU A 626 37.07 -31.91 -17.90
C LEU A 626 36.22 -32.52 -19.04
N ASN A 627 35.97 -31.83 -20.16
CA ASN A 627 35.08 -32.40 -21.18
C ASN A 627 35.80 -33.48 -22.01
N ASP A 628 35.21 -34.68 -22.06
CA ASP A 628 35.61 -35.78 -22.95
C ASP A 628 34.90 -35.75 -24.32
N GLU A 629 33.90 -34.89 -24.47
CA GLU A 629 33.14 -34.70 -25.70
C GLU A 629 34.05 -34.14 -26.79
N LYS A 630 34.27 -34.91 -27.86
CA LYS A 630 35.12 -34.53 -28.99
C LYS A 630 34.74 -33.16 -29.57
N GLU A 631 33.45 -32.83 -29.57
CA GLU A 631 32.92 -31.53 -29.98
C GLU A 631 33.44 -30.36 -29.13
N ILE A 632 33.46 -30.52 -27.80
CA ILE A 632 33.95 -29.48 -26.89
C ILE A 632 35.48 -29.41 -26.90
N GLN A 633 36.17 -30.54 -27.06
CA GLN A 633 37.62 -30.56 -27.26
C GLN A 633 38.00 -29.77 -28.52
N ASN A 634 37.31 -30.02 -29.63
CA ASN A 634 37.49 -29.28 -30.88
C ASN A 634 37.21 -27.77 -30.69
N LEU A 635 36.12 -27.41 -29.99
CA LEU A 635 35.80 -26.02 -29.67
C LEU A 635 36.95 -25.31 -28.94
N VAL A 636 37.52 -25.94 -27.90
CA VAL A 636 38.62 -25.36 -27.10
C VAL A 636 39.87 -25.11 -27.97
N THR A 637 40.18 -25.99 -28.93
CA THR A 637 41.32 -25.79 -29.84
C THR A 637 41.18 -24.56 -30.74
N VAL A 638 39.95 -24.09 -30.99
CA VAL A 638 39.67 -22.92 -31.82
C VAL A 638 39.45 -21.67 -30.96
N LEU A 639 38.67 -21.78 -29.89
CA LEU A 639 38.34 -20.67 -28.98
C LEU A 639 39.56 -20.17 -28.19
N LEU A 640 40.50 -21.07 -27.90
CA LEU A 640 41.75 -20.82 -27.16
C LEU A 640 41.55 -20.04 -25.84
N PRO A 641 40.72 -20.56 -24.90
CA PRO A 641 40.49 -19.92 -23.62
C PRO A 641 41.76 -19.89 -22.75
N LYS A 642 41.97 -18.79 -22.04
CA LYS A 642 43.07 -18.58 -21.08
C LYS A 642 42.53 -18.08 -19.75
N ILE A 643 43.13 -18.54 -18.64
CA ILE A 643 42.81 -18.10 -17.27
C ILE A 643 44.10 -17.78 -16.55
N GLU A 644 44.27 -16.53 -16.12
CA GLU A 644 45.52 -16.02 -15.54
C GLU A 644 45.25 -15.26 -14.23
N TYR A 645 46.04 -15.47 -13.19
CA TYR A 645 45.91 -14.72 -11.94
C TYR A 645 46.33 -13.24 -12.13
N VAL A 646 45.58 -12.32 -11.51
CA VAL A 646 45.82 -10.87 -11.59
C VAL A 646 46.27 -10.31 -10.24
N ASP A 647 45.38 -10.29 -9.25
CA ASP A 647 45.62 -9.66 -7.95
C ASP A 647 44.71 -10.21 -6.82
N LEU A 648 45.00 -9.82 -5.58
CA LEU A 648 44.12 -10.03 -4.42
C LEU A 648 43.30 -8.75 -4.18
N VAL A 649 41.97 -8.89 -4.07
CA VAL A 649 41.07 -7.77 -3.76
C VAL A 649 41.24 -7.35 -2.30
N THR A 650 41.43 -6.05 -2.03
CA THR A 650 41.97 -5.56 -0.74
C THR A 650 40.98 -5.55 0.44
N ASN A 651 39.67 -5.44 0.19
CA ASN A 651 38.66 -5.30 1.26
C ASN A 651 38.06 -6.64 1.72
N ILE A 652 37.94 -7.61 0.80
CA ILE A 652 37.59 -9.00 1.08
C ILE A 652 38.58 -9.81 0.26
N PRO A 653 39.45 -10.64 0.89
CA PRO A 653 40.57 -11.26 0.18
C PRO A 653 40.08 -12.32 -0.81
N TYR A 654 39.72 -11.89 -2.00
CA TYR A 654 39.41 -12.72 -3.14
C TYR A 654 40.59 -12.76 -4.10
N GLY A 655 40.84 -13.92 -4.71
CA GLY A 655 41.80 -14.08 -5.80
C GLY A 655 41.13 -13.76 -7.11
N ARG A 656 41.61 -12.72 -7.80
CA ARG A 656 41.09 -12.32 -9.11
C ARG A 656 41.89 -13.03 -10.21
N TYR A 657 41.18 -13.70 -11.11
CA TYR A 657 41.70 -14.32 -12.31
C TYR A 657 41.04 -13.68 -13.54
N HIS A 658 41.82 -13.45 -14.58
CA HIS A 658 41.36 -12.93 -15.86
C HIS A 658 41.13 -14.09 -16.84
N PHE A 659 39.89 -14.22 -17.31
CA PHE A 659 39.51 -15.15 -18.36
C PHE A 659 39.50 -14.42 -19.72
N SER A 660 40.14 -14.98 -20.75
CA SER A 660 40.16 -14.42 -22.11
C SER A 660 40.08 -15.48 -23.22
N THR A 661 39.64 -15.08 -24.43
CA THR A 661 39.52 -15.96 -25.62
C THR A 661 40.00 -15.24 -26.89
N ASN A 662 40.40 -15.98 -27.93
CA ASN A 662 41.05 -15.40 -29.13
C ASN A 662 40.26 -15.45 -30.44
N ALA A 663 39.17 -16.23 -30.53
CA ALA A 663 38.49 -16.49 -31.80
C ALA A 663 36.96 -16.40 -31.71
N GLU A 664 36.35 -15.97 -32.81
CA GLU A 664 34.90 -15.99 -33.03
C GLU A 664 34.45 -17.42 -33.37
N ILE A 665 33.32 -17.87 -32.81
CA ILE A 665 32.78 -19.20 -33.06
C ILE A 665 31.45 -19.10 -33.81
N PRO A 666 31.42 -19.45 -35.11
CA PRO A 666 30.21 -19.39 -35.89
C PRO A 666 29.19 -20.47 -35.50
N GLY A 667 27.90 -20.10 -35.43
CA GLY A 667 26.80 -21.03 -35.14
C GLY A 667 25.42 -20.40 -35.10
N VAL A 668 24.44 -21.13 -34.58
CA VAL A 668 23.01 -20.73 -34.59
C VAL A 668 22.50 -20.26 -33.22
N GLY A 669 23.42 -19.93 -32.30
CA GLY A 669 23.08 -19.58 -30.92
C GLY A 669 23.06 -20.77 -29.96
N ASN A 670 23.61 -21.92 -30.37
CA ASN A 670 23.82 -23.08 -29.48
C ASN A 670 24.76 -22.69 -28.34
N ILE A 671 24.48 -23.21 -27.14
CA ILE A 671 25.30 -23.02 -25.94
C ILE A 671 26.11 -24.29 -25.73
N LEU A 672 27.43 -24.15 -25.71
CA LEU A 672 28.38 -25.25 -25.55
C LEU A 672 29.13 -25.09 -24.22
N PRO A 673 28.93 -26.00 -23.24
CA PRO A 673 29.50 -25.88 -21.90
C PRO A 673 30.93 -26.46 -21.82
N ILE A 674 31.92 -25.59 -21.62
CA ILE A 674 33.32 -25.96 -21.30
C ILE A 674 33.45 -26.02 -19.77
N LYS A 675 33.81 -27.17 -19.22
CA LYS A 675 33.92 -27.39 -17.77
C LYS A 675 35.38 -27.43 -17.34
N TYR A 676 35.72 -26.60 -16.37
CA TYR A 676 36.99 -26.62 -15.66
C TYR A 676 36.78 -27.04 -14.21
N LYS A 677 37.57 -27.99 -13.73
CA LYS A 677 37.74 -28.27 -12.31
C LYS A 677 38.80 -27.34 -11.76
N VAL A 678 38.38 -26.44 -10.88
CA VAL A 678 39.27 -25.50 -10.19
C VAL A 678 39.67 -26.13 -8.86
N LYS A 679 40.96 -26.22 -8.56
CA LYS A 679 41.48 -26.83 -7.33
C LYS A 679 42.38 -25.87 -6.56
N ALA A 680 42.23 -25.84 -5.24
CA ALA A 680 43.18 -25.21 -4.33
C ALA A 680 43.97 -26.27 -3.56
N HIS A 681 45.30 -26.14 -3.53
CA HIS A 681 46.20 -27.10 -2.87
C HIS A 681 46.35 -26.78 -1.38
N VAL A 682 45.34 -27.11 -0.57
CA VAL A 682 45.37 -26.89 0.88
C VAL A 682 46.04 -28.08 1.58
N ALA A 683 47.19 -27.82 2.24
CA ALA A 683 47.94 -28.84 2.95
C ALA A 683 47.18 -29.37 4.17
N ASN A 684 47.19 -30.68 4.41
CA ASN A 684 46.56 -31.36 5.55
C ASN A 684 45.03 -31.19 5.65
N ALA A 685 44.35 -30.85 4.55
CA ALA A 685 42.88 -30.81 4.50
C ALA A 685 42.26 -32.17 4.87
N LYS A 686 41.39 -32.19 5.89
CA LYS A 686 40.63 -33.40 6.29
C LYS A 686 39.65 -33.88 5.21
N LYS A 687 39.18 -32.95 4.36
CA LYS A 687 38.25 -33.16 3.25
C LYS A 687 38.75 -32.43 2.00
N PRO A 688 39.67 -32.99 1.20
CA PRO A 688 40.25 -32.30 0.05
C PRO A 688 39.22 -31.91 -1.02
N GLU A 689 38.11 -32.64 -1.13
CA GLU A 689 37.06 -32.43 -2.12
C GLU A 689 36.34 -31.07 -2.01
N ILE A 690 36.30 -30.44 -0.83
CA ILE A 690 35.64 -29.13 -0.63
C ILE A 690 36.47 -27.96 -1.17
N PHE A 691 37.73 -28.22 -1.51
CA PHE A 691 38.66 -27.27 -2.12
C PHE A 691 38.70 -27.40 -3.64
N GLU A 692 37.73 -28.12 -4.20
CA GLU A 692 37.52 -28.30 -5.63
C GLU A 692 36.15 -27.74 -6.02
N THR A 693 36.07 -27.01 -7.13
CA THR A 693 34.80 -26.53 -7.68
C THR A 693 34.76 -26.60 -9.20
N ILE A 694 33.57 -26.58 -9.78
CA ILE A 694 33.40 -26.63 -11.24
C ILE A 694 33.03 -25.24 -11.76
N LEU A 695 33.90 -24.68 -12.60
CA LEU A 695 33.61 -23.52 -13.43
C LEU A 695 33.06 -24.02 -14.78
N THR A 696 31.83 -23.63 -15.12
CA THR A 696 31.25 -23.94 -16.43
C THR A 696 31.25 -22.70 -17.31
N VAL A 697 32.04 -22.69 -18.37
CA VAL A 697 32.07 -21.63 -19.37
C VAL A 697 31.11 -21.99 -20.50
N ASN A 698 29.94 -21.39 -20.47
CA ASN A 698 28.90 -21.54 -21.48
C ASN A 698 29.17 -20.61 -22.66
N VAL A 699 29.71 -21.18 -23.72
CA VAL A 699 30.02 -20.48 -24.96
C VAL A 699 28.81 -20.52 -25.87
N LYS A 700 28.15 -19.38 -26.03
CA LYS A 700 27.09 -19.24 -27.02
C LYS A 700 27.71 -18.95 -28.38
N THR A 701 27.54 -19.87 -29.32
CA THR A 701 27.94 -19.66 -30.71
C THR A 701 27.24 -18.45 -31.31
N TYR A 702 27.93 -17.69 -32.16
CA TYR A 702 27.41 -16.47 -32.76
C TYR A 702 26.97 -16.70 -34.21
N GLY A 703 25.83 -16.11 -34.57
CA GLY A 703 25.34 -16.09 -35.94
C GLY A 703 24.10 -15.21 -36.08
N ILE A 704 23.79 -14.85 -37.33
CA ILE A 704 22.84 -13.79 -37.65
C ILE A 704 21.40 -14.27 -37.39
N GLY A 705 20.71 -13.60 -36.47
CA GLY A 705 19.32 -13.87 -36.09
C GLY A 705 18.32 -13.72 -37.25
N LYS A 706 17.03 -13.94 -36.92
CA LYS A 706 15.87 -13.96 -37.85
C LYS A 706 15.58 -12.66 -38.62
N GLU A 707 16.45 -11.66 -38.58
CA GLU A 707 16.22 -10.44 -39.38
C GLU A 707 16.51 -10.73 -40.86
N PHE A 708 15.62 -10.26 -41.73
CA PHE A 708 15.72 -10.39 -43.18
C PHE A 708 16.55 -9.23 -43.75
N PRO A 709 17.87 -9.36 -43.99
CA PRO A 709 18.60 -8.38 -44.77
C PRO A 709 18.06 -8.31 -46.20
N ASP A 710 18.33 -7.22 -46.93
CA ASP A 710 18.06 -7.23 -48.37
C ASP A 710 18.88 -8.33 -49.07
N TRP A 711 18.46 -8.69 -50.28
CA TRP A 711 19.09 -9.77 -51.04
C TRP A 711 20.60 -9.57 -51.23
N VAL A 712 21.05 -8.31 -51.37
CA VAL A 712 22.46 -7.96 -51.62
C VAL A 712 23.29 -8.26 -50.38
N LYS A 713 22.83 -7.80 -49.21
CA LYS A 713 23.48 -8.06 -47.94
C LYS A 713 23.48 -9.56 -47.59
N ALA A 714 22.39 -10.29 -47.87
CA ALA A 714 22.35 -11.75 -47.69
C ALA A 714 23.36 -12.49 -48.58
N TYR A 715 23.56 -12.03 -49.82
CA TYR A 715 24.53 -12.58 -50.75
C TYR A 715 25.98 -12.25 -50.34
N GLU A 716 26.25 -11.02 -49.90
CA GLU A 716 27.56 -10.63 -49.36
C GLU A 716 27.91 -11.42 -48.10
N GLU A 717 26.94 -11.66 -47.22
CA GLU A 717 27.11 -12.51 -46.04
C GLU A 717 27.39 -13.97 -46.42
N CYS A 718 26.73 -14.53 -47.45
CA CYS A 718 27.09 -15.85 -47.99
C CYS A 718 28.54 -15.90 -48.45
N LYS A 719 28.98 -14.87 -49.20
CA LYS A 719 30.37 -14.76 -49.67
C LYS A 719 31.35 -14.63 -48.52
N TYR A 720 31.06 -13.80 -47.53
CA TYR A 720 31.91 -13.63 -46.35
C TYR A 720 32.12 -14.96 -45.64
N VAL A 721 31.05 -15.73 -45.42
CA VAL A 721 31.16 -17.03 -44.72
C VAL A 721 31.95 -18.05 -45.53
N ILE A 722 31.70 -18.11 -46.84
CA ILE A 722 32.47 -18.98 -47.75
C ILE A 722 33.96 -18.56 -47.77
N ASN A 723 34.26 -17.27 -47.72
CA ASN A 723 35.65 -16.80 -47.79
C ASN A 723 36.41 -16.95 -46.46
N THR A 724 35.73 -16.80 -45.33
CA THR A 724 36.35 -16.76 -44.00
C THR A 724 36.37 -18.12 -43.33
N TYR A 725 35.33 -18.92 -43.50
CA TYR A 725 35.12 -20.16 -42.74
C TYR A 725 35.05 -21.43 -43.62
N VAL A 726 35.05 -21.32 -44.96
CA VAL A 726 35.10 -22.50 -45.84
C VAL A 726 36.53 -22.72 -46.36
N PRO A 727 37.07 -23.94 -46.29
CA PRO A 727 38.43 -24.20 -46.74
C PRO A 727 38.60 -24.14 -48.25
N ALA A 728 39.79 -23.75 -48.70
CA ALA A 728 40.13 -23.71 -50.12
C ALA A 728 40.13 -25.14 -50.73
N GLY A 729 39.26 -25.39 -51.72
CA GLY A 729 39.15 -26.68 -52.39
C GLY A 729 37.86 -26.87 -53.19
N GLU A 730 37.57 -28.11 -53.62
CA GLU A 730 36.32 -28.50 -54.31
C GLU A 730 35.05 -28.07 -53.54
N PRO A 731 35.02 -28.12 -52.18
CA PRO A 731 34.00 -27.52 -51.35
C PRO A 731 33.69 -26.06 -51.66
N TYR A 732 34.66 -25.18 -51.43
CA TYR A 732 34.57 -23.75 -51.72
C TYR A 732 34.07 -23.51 -53.15
N GLN A 733 34.58 -24.25 -54.13
CA GLN A 733 34.16 -24.14 -55.53
C GLN A 733 32.69 -24.55 -55.74
N LYS A 734 32.21 -25.63 -55.11
CA LYS A 734 30.82 -26.10 -55.22
C LYS A 734 29.81 -25.17 -54.54
N LEU A 735 30.07 -24.66 -53.33
CA LEU A 735 29.16 -23.69 -52.70
C LEU A 735 29.19 -22.34 -53.41
N ASN A 736 30.36 -21.92 -53.91
CA ASN A 736 30.43 -20.70 -54.70
C ASN A 736 29.70 -20.88 -56.04
N ALA A 737 29.84 -22.01 -56.72
CA ALA A 737 29.07 -22.32 -57.94
C ALA A 737 27.56 -22.45 -57.70
N LEU A 738 27.14 -23.04 -56.56
CA LEU A 738 25.73 -23.12 -56.15
C LEU A 738 25.17 -21.72 -55.88
N LEU A 739 25.88 -20.92 -55.09
CA LEU A 739 25.54 -19.52 -54.80
C LEU A 739 25.41 -18.73 -56.11
N GLU A 740 26.40 -18.82 -57.00
CA GLU A 740 26.44 -18.09 -58.26
C GLU A 740 25.39 -18.56 -59.29
N SER A 741 25.10 -19.86 -59.37
CA SER A 741 24.09 -20.42 -60.31
C SER A 741 22.65 -20.19 -59.85
N ARG A 742 22.42 -20.09 -58.53
CA ARG A 742 21.06 -19.94 -57.96
C ARG A 742 20.74 -18.51 -57.53
N LYS A 743 21.71 -17.58 -57.56
CA LYS A 743 21.51 -16.18 -57.14
C LYS A 743 20.33 -15.49 -57.82
N MET A 744 20.12 -15.74 -59.12
CA MET A 744 19.04 -15.10 -59.88
C MET A 744 17.67 -15.78 -59.71
N THR A 745 17.65 -17.01 -59.17
CA THR A 745 16.42 -17.81 -58.96
C THR A 745 15.93 -17.79 -57.52
N LEU A 746 16.80 -17.47 -56.57
CA LEU A 746 16.47 -17.33 -55.15
C LEU A 746 16.17 -15.86 -54.86
N GLY A 747 14.91 -15.54 -54.51
CA GLY A 747 14.55 -14.23 -53.94
C GLY A 747 15.23 -13.99 -52.59
N ALA A 748 15.06 -12.79 -51.99
CA ALA A 748 15.76 -12.39 -50.76
C ALA A 748 15.70 -13.44 -49.64
N GLU A 749 14.52 -14.01 -49.41
CA GLU A 749 14.27 -15.02 -48.38
C GLU A 749 14.99 -16.35 -48.67
N GLY A 750 15.03 -16.78 -49.94
CA GLY A 750 15.78 -17.96 -50.36
C GLY A 750 17.30 -17.78 -50.23
N MET A 751 17.77 -16.55 -50.46
CA MET A 751 19.17 -16.17 -50.26
C MET A 751 19.55 -16.16 -48.77
N ILE A 752 18.67 -15.69 -47.90
CA ILE A 752 18.86 -15.68 -46.44
C ILE A 752 18.89 -17.11 -45.88
N GLU A 753 18.02 -18.00 -46.35
CA GLU A 753 18.03 -19.37 -45.86
C GLU A 753 19.24 -20.15 -46.44
N LEU A 754 19.69 -19.86 -47.67
CA LEU A 754 20.98 -20.36 -48.18
C LEU A 754 22.15 -19.88 -47.30
N ARG A 755 22.18 -18.59 -46.93
CA ARG A 755 23.14 -18.00 -45.98
C ARG A 755 23.16 -18.76 -44.66
N ASN A 756 22.00 -18.98 -44.04
CA ASN A 756 21.87 -19.66 -42.75
C ASN A 756 22.41 -21.10 -42.77
N ARG A 757 22.27 -21.79 -43.90
CA ARG A 757 22.77 -23.17 -44.03
C ARG A 757 24.24 -23.25 -44.36
N ILE A 758 24.78 -22.33 -45.16
CA ILE A 758 26.24 -22.17 -45.32
C ILE A 758 26.87 -21.92 -43.95
N TRP A 759 26.25 -21.06 -43.12
CA TRP A 759 26.63 -20.84 -41.72
C TRP A 759 26.56 -22.11 -40.86
N LYS A 760 25.46 -22.87 -40.95
CA LYS A 760 25.29 -24.12 -40.20
C LYS A 760 26.33 -25.16 -40.59
N ILE A 761 26.68 -25.27 -41.87
CA ILE A 761 27.72 -26.17 -42.35
C ILE A 761 29.08 -25.76 -41.77
N ALA A 762 29.43 -24.47 -41.81
CA ALA A 762 30.67 -23.96 -41.21
C ALA A 762 30.75 -24.25 -39.70
N SER A 763 29.66 -24.03 -38.96
CA SER A 763 29.56 -24.33 -37.53
C SER A 763 29.74 -25.82 -37.21
N ASN A 764 29.03 -26.70 -37.94
CA ASN A 764 29.11 -28.14 -37.72
C ASN A 764 30.52 -28.70 -37.97
N LEU A 765 31.30 -28.08 -38.86
CA LEU A 765 32.66 -28.51 -39.16
C LEU A 765 33.64 -28.16 -38.04
N ILE A 766 33.53 -26.96 -37.44
CA ILE A 766 34.31 -26.58 -36.25
C ILE A 766 34.09 -27.58 -35.12
N LEU A 767 32.83 -27.96 -34.94
CA LEU A 767 32.39 -28.83 -33.87
C LEU A 767 32.77 -30.31 -34.14
N ALA A 768 32.67 -30.79 -35.38
CA ALA A 768 32.95 -32.18 -35.71
C ALA A 768 34.45 -32.51 -35.82
N GLU A 769 35.26 -31.60 -36.38
CA GLU A 769 36.62 -31.92 -36.81
C GLU A 769 37.70 -30.90 -36.33
N GLY A 770 37.32 -29.84 -35.61
CA GLY A 770 38.25 -28.87 -35.01
C GLY A 770 39.12 -28.12 -36.03
N ALA A 771 40.32 -27.67 -35.62
CA ALA A 771 41.24 -26.96 -36.51
C ALA A 771 41.74 -27.80 -37.71
N GLU A 772 41.71 -29.14 -37.62
CA GLU A 772 42.11 -30.05 -38.70
C GLU A 772 40.99 -30.34 -39.70
N GLY A 773 39.74 -30.19 -39.30
CA GLY A 773 38.55 -30.49 -40.10
C GLY A 773 38.28 -29.63 -41.30
N TYR A 774 38.77 -28.40 -41.23
CA TYR A 774 38.87 -27.54 -42.38
C TYR A 774 39.75 -28.14 -43.52
N LYS A 775 40.31 -29.34 -43.38
CA LYS A 775 41.12 -29.98 -44.43
C LYS A 775 40.47 -31.21 -45.08
N SER A 776 39.31 -31.69 -44.62
CA SER A 776 38.67 -32.89 -45.16
C SER A 776 37.58 -32.56 -46.21
N VAL A 777 37.81 -32.96 -47.47
CA VAL A 777 36.97 -32.59 -48.63
C VAL A 777 35.71 -33.47 -48.77
N ASP A 778 35.75 -34.72 -48.28
CA ASP A 778 34.71 -35.73 -48.52
C ASP A 778 33.46 -35.61 -47.61
N ALA A 779 33.60 -35.19 -46.36
CA ALA A 779 32.45 -34.92 -45.47
C ALA A 779 31.57 -33.78 -46.03
N TRP A 780 32.21 -32.86 -46.74
CA TRP A 780 31.59 -31.70 -47.35
C TRP A 780 30.71 -32.03 -48.56
N ALA A 781 31.09 -33.03 -49.37
CA ALA A 781 30.33 -33.46 -50.55
C ALA A 781 28.95 -34.05 -50.18
N SER A 782 28.86 -34.76 -49.06
CA SER A 782 27.61 -35.37 -48.58
C SER A 782 26.61 -34.32 -48.01
N ALA A 783 27.11 -33.25 -47.39
CA ALA A 783 26.28 -32.14 -46.90
C ALA A 783 25.69 -31.28 -48.04
N ILE A 784 26.40 -31.16 -49.17
CA ILE A 784 25.89 -30.50 -50.39
C ILE A 784 24.71 -31.27 -50.98
N VAL A 785 24.76 -32.61 -51.01
CA VAL A 785 23.67 -33.45 -51.54
C VAL A 785 22.39 -33.30 -50.72
N THR A 786 22.51 -33.20 -49.39
CA THR A 786 21.38 -32.89 -48.48
C THR A 786 20.80 -31.48 -48.71
N THR A 787 21.58 -30.57 -49.28
CA THR A 787 21.14 -29.22 -49.64
C THR A 787 20.34 -29.20 -50.95
N LEU A 788 20.43 -30.23 -51.81
CA LEU A 788 19.61 -30.37 -53.02
C LEU A 788 18.19 -30.90 -52.75
N GLU A 789 17.93 -31.53 -51.59
CA GLU A 789 16.60 -31.96 -51.11
C GLU A 789 15.68 -30.78 -50.72
N TRP A 790 16.20 -29.55 -50.80
CA TRP A 790 15.51 -28.29 -50.47
C TRP A 790 14.25 -27.97 -51.25
N ALA A 791 14.15 -28.43 -52.49
CA ALA A 791 12.94 -28.20 -53.28
C ALA A 791 11.73 -28.94 -52.69
N GLU A 792 11.96 -30.02 -51.93
CA GLU A 792 10.94 -30.87 -51.34
C GLU A 792 10.49 -30.33 -49.96
N TRP A 793 11.42 -29.82 -49.17
CA TRP A 793 11.18 -29.33 -47.80
C TRP A 793 10.49 -27.96 -47.73
N ALA A 794 10.77 -27.06 -48.70
CA ALA A 794 10.12 -25.75 -48.77
C ALA A 794 8.60 -25.85 -49.06
N GLY A 795 8.17 -26.91 -49.76
CA GLY A 795 6.75 -27.22 -49.97
C GLY A 795 6.05 -27.76 -48.72
N ASP A 796 6.72 -28.59 -47.92
CA ASP A 796 6.14 -29.24 -46.74
C ASP A 796 5.86 -28.25 -45.58
N ILE A 797 6.71 -27.24 -45.38
CA ILE A 797 6.55 -26.25 -44.28
C ILE A 797 5.45 -25.23 -44.59
N ALA A 798 5.40 -24.72 -45.82
CA ALA A 798 4.36 -23.77 -46.24
C ALA A 798 2.96 -24.41 -46.17
N PHE A 799 2.86 -25.71 -46.46
CA PHE A 799 1.61 -26.46 -46.46
C PHE A 799 1.15 -26.91 -45.06
N SER A 800 2.08 -27.29 -44.17
CA SER A 800 1.75 -27.76 -42.81
C SER A 800 1.26 -26.65 -41.87
N VAL A 801 1.83 -25.44 -41.97
CA VAL A 801 1.37 -24.26 -41.22
C VAL A 801 -0.03 -23.83 -41.66
N LEU A 802 -0.35 -24.02 -42.93
CA LEU A 802 -1.66 -23.71 -43.53
C LEU A 802 -2.75 -24.69 -43.08
N MET A 803 -2.45 -25.99 -43.01
CA MET A 803 -3.39 -27.04 -42.56
C MET A 803 -3.76 -26.94 -41.07
N ALA A 804 -2.80 -26.56 -40.23
CA ALA A 804 -3.01 -26.34 -38.79
C ALA A 804 -3.93 -25.14 -38.51
N TYR A 805 -3.86 -24.11 -39.34
CA TYR A 805 -4.69 -22.90 -39.20
C TYR A 805 -6.11 -23.07 -39.76
N THR A 806 -6.32 -23.90 -40.78
CA THR A 806 -7.56 -23.92 -41.58
C THR A 806 -8.57 -24.99 -41.20
N THR A 807 -8.17 -26.13 -40.62
CA THR A 807 -9.07 -27.29 -40.56
C THR A 807 -9.52 -27.74 -39.17
N GLY A 808 -8.86 -27.33 -38.08
CA GLY A 808 -9.22 -27.76 -36.72
C GLY A 808 -9.32 -29.29 -36.56
N GLY A 809 -8.27 -29.95 -36.08
CA GLY A 809 -8.30 -31.36 -35.63
C GLY A 809 -8.54 -32.47 -36.68
N LEU A 810 -9.07 -32.19 -37.89
CA LEU A 810 -9.41 -33.21 -38.90
C LEU A 810 -8.41 -33.30 -40.09
N GLY A 811 -7.18 -32.80 -39.93
CA GLY A 811 -6.22 -32.60 -41.04
C GLY A 811 -5.43 -33.83 -41.55
N ALA A 812 -5.53 -35.00 -40.91
CA ALA A 812 -4.61 -36.10 -41.21
C ALA A 812 -4.90 -36.86 -42.53
N THR A 813 -6.17 -36.99 -42.93
CA THR A 813 -6.56 -37.84 -44.08
C THR A 813 -6.45 -37.12 -45.43
N ALA A 814 -6.57 -35.79 -45.46
CA ALA A 814 -6.52 -34.98 -46.69
C ALA A 814 -5.09 -34.65 -47.15
N GLY A 815 -4.12 -34.59 -46.22
CA GLY A 815 -2.74 -34.23 -46.53
C GLY A 815 -2.02 -35.19 -47.47
N GLY A 816 -2.34 -36.50 -47.41
CA GLY A 816 -1.70 -37.51 -48.27
C GLY A 816 -2.08 -37.41 -49.75
N MET A 817 -3.32 -37.05 -50.07
CA MET A 817 -3.79 -36.92 -51.45
C MET A 817 -3.28 -35.66 -52.13
N ILE A 818 -3.15 -34.55 -51.39
CA ILE A 818 -2.64 -33.28 -51.89
C ILE A 818 -1.12 -33.35 -52.11
N LYS A 819 -0.39 -34.00 -51.19
CA LYS A 819 1.05 -34.26 -51.33
C LYS A 819 1.38 -35.07 -52.58
N GLY A 820 0.58 -36.10 -52.90
CA GLY A 820 0.76 -36.90 -54.11
C GLY A 820 0.64 -36.08 -55.41
N GLY A 821 -0.36 -35.19 -55.51
CA GLY A 821 -0.58 -34.38 -56.71
C GLY A 821 0.50 -33.32 -56.98
N LEU A 822 1.07 -32.71 -55.93
CA LEU A 822 2.14 -31.71 -56.05
C LEU A 822 3.49 -32.35 -56.42
N ILE A 823 3.77 -33.55 -55.91
CA ILE A 823 4.99 -34.32 -56.23
C ILE A 823 4.99 -34.72 -57.71
N ASP A 824 3.86 -35.18 -58.26
CA ASP A 824 3.74 -35.54 -59.67
C ASP A 824 3.99 -34.33 -60.59
N ALA A 825 3.59 -33.14 -60.17
CA ALA A 825 3.74 -31.91 -60.93
C ALA A 825 5.18 -31.35 -60.91
N LEU A 826 5.85 -31.41 -59.76
CA LEU A 826 7.27 -31.05 -59.62
C LEU A 826 8.19 -32.03 -60.36
N ARG A 827 7.86 -33.33 -60.35
CA ARG A 827 8.59 -34.34 -61.11
C ARG A 827 8.55 -34.08 -62.62
N PHE A 828 7.38 -33.71 -63.15
CA PHE A 828 7.20 -33.35 -64.55
C PHE A 828 8.07 -32.13 -64.95
N TYR A 829 8.11 -31.08 -64.13
CA TYR A 829 8.86 -29.84 -64.43
C TYR A 829 10.39 -29.97 -64.28
N ILE A 830 10.85 -30.79 -63.32
CA ILE A 830 12.28 -30.89 -62.98
C ILE A 830 13.01 -31.97 -63.81
N TYR A 831 12.35 -33.07 -64.14
CA TYR A 831 13.00 -34.26 -64.72
C TYR A 831 12.58 -34.58 -66.16
N GLU A 832 11.57 -33.91 -66.72
CA GLU A 832 11.11 -34.13 -68.10
C GLU A 832 11.15 -32.83 -68.92
N PRO A 833 12.33 -32.23 -69.15
CA PRO A 833 12.48 -30.91 -69.78
C PRO A 833 12.02 -30.83 -71.24
N ASP A 834 11.79 -31.99 -71.89
CA ASP A 834 11.41 -32.11 -73.29
C ASP A 834 9.87 -32.16 -73.50
N LYS A 835 9.09 -32.26 -72.41
CA LYS A 835 7.62 -32.29 -72.48
C LYS A 835 7.02 -30.90 -72.29
N THR A 836 5.98 -30.62 -73.06
CA THR A 836 5.38 -29.27 -73.13
C THR A 836 4.20 -29.11 -72.17
N PHE A 837 3.80 -27.85 -71.93
CA PHE A 837 2.58 -27.54 -71.18
C PHE A 837 1.35 -28.28 -71.72
N ASP A 838 1.27 -28.50 -73.04
CA ASP A 838 0.18 -29.25 -73.68
C ASP A 838 0.15 -30.73 -73.30
N ASP A 839 1.31 -31.36 -73.05
CA ASP A 839 1.41 -32.78 -72.65
C ASP A 839 0.95 -32.99 -71.19
N PHE A 840 1.35 -32.06 -70.31
CA PHE A 840 0.90 -32.02 -68.92
C PHE A 840 -0.57 -31.66 -68.81
N TRP A 841 -1.00 -30.66 -69.59
CA TRP A 841 -2.39 -30.24 -69.71
C TRP A 841 -3.23 -31.44 -70.13
N LYS A 842 -2.88 -32.17 -71.19
CA LYS A 842 -3.61 -33.36 -71.67
C LYS A 842 -3.76 -34.46 -70.60
N MET A 843 -2.71 -34.73 -69.80
CA MET A 843 -2.76 -35.68 -68.69
C MET A 843 -3.77 -35.28 -67.60
N GLN A 844 -3.85 -34.00 -67.25
CA GLN A 844 -4.85 -33.48 -66.30
C GLN A 844 -6.24 -33.34 -66.95
N THR A 845 -6.28 -33.06 -68.25
CA THR A 845 -7.49 -32.93 -69.08
C THR A 845 -8.27 -34.25 -69.12
N ASP A 846 -7.57 -35.37 -69.32
CA ASP A 846 -8.20 -36.70 -69.34
C ASP A 846 -8.71 -37.15 -67.96
N LYS A 847 -8.18 -36.56 -66.87
CA LYS A 847 -8.46 -36.99 -65.49
C LYS A 847 -9.64 -36.26 -64.83
N PHE A 848 -9.83 -34.96 -65.11
CA PHE A 848 -10.80 -34.13 -64.36
C PHE A 848 -11.64 -33.17 -65.22
N VAL A 849 -11.24 -32.88 -66.46
CA VAL A 849 -11.84 -31.80 -67.28
C VAL A 849 -13.23 -32.11 -67.86
N PRO A 850 -13.63 -33.36 -68.22
CA PRO A 850 -15.00 -33.63 -68.66
C PRO A 850 -16.06 -33.25 -67.62
N MET A 851 -15.68 -33.25 -66.33
CA MET A 851 -16.54 -32.92 -65.20
C MET A 851 -16.63 -31.40 -64.94
N LEU A 852 -15.57 -30.64 -65.23
CA LEU A 852 -15.49 -29.19 -65.02
C LEU A 852 -16.01 -28.35 -66.21
N MET A 853 -15.90 -28.87 -67.43
CA MET A 853 -16.27 -28.13 -68.67
C MET A 853 -17.78 -27.96 -68.90
N ASN A 854 -18.64 -28.74 -68.22
CA ASN A 854 -20.08 -28.53 -68.30
C ASN A 854 -20.57 -27.32 -67.48
N MET A 855 -19.78 -26.80 -66.53
CA MET A 855 -20.17 -25.67 -65.67
C MET A 855 -19.44 -24.35 -66.01
N ALA A 856 -18.25 -24.39 -66.61
CA ALA A 856 -17.39 -23.23 -66.78
C ALA A 856 -17.55 -22.50 -68.13
N LYS A 857 -18.79 -22.26 -68.61
CA LYS A 857 -19.00 -21.19 -69.61
C LYS A 857 -18.86 -19.82 -68.92
N GLY A 858 -17.63 -19.45 -68.58
CA GLY A 858 -17.21 -18.06 -68.32
C GLY A 858 -17.14 -17.57 -66.87
N ARG A 859 -16.90 -18.42 -65.86
CA ARG A 859 -16.58 -17.95 -64.48
C ARG A 859 -15.27 -18.54 -63.97
N LEU A 860 -14.52 -17.73 -63.20
CA LEU A 860 -13.30 -18.14 -62.48
C LEU A 860 -13.60 -19.32 -61.54
N LEU A 861 -12.63 -20.24 -61.41
CA LEU A 861 -12.65 -21.37 -60.50
C LEU A 861 -12.83 -20.87 -59.05
N SER A 862 -13.91 -21.29 -58.38
CA SER A 862 -14.13 -21.02 -56.95
C SER A 862 -14.37 -22.32 -56.20
N ILE A 863 -13.97 -22.36 -54.92
CA ILE A 863 -14.06 -23.56 -54.10
C ILE A 863 -15.51 -24.06 -53.95
N GLU A 864 -16.48 -23.15 -53.86
CA GLU A 864 -17.91 -23.43 -53.74
C GLU A 864 -18.48 -24.17 -54.97
N ASN A 865 -18.01 -23.81 -56.17
CA ASN A 865 -18.42 -24.47 -57.40
C ASN A 865 -17.82 -25.88 -57.53
N ILE A 866 -16.57 -26.06 -57.10
CA ILE A 866 -15.89 -27.36 -57.11
C ILE A 866 -16.51 -28.28 -56.05
N GLU A 867 -16.88 -27.75 -54.88
CA GLU A 867 -17.53 -28.49 -53.78
C GLU A 867 -18.90 -29.07 -54.18
N LEU A 868 -19.71 -28.30 -54.93
CA LEU A 868 -20.98 -28.76 -55.51
C LEU A 868 -20.78 -29.94 -56.48
N ILE A 869 -19.70 -29.92 -57.27
CA ILE A 869 -19.38 -30.94 -58.26
C ILE A 869 -18.89 -32.25 -57.60
N VAL A 870 -18.09 -32.15 -56.54
CA VAL A 870 -17.60 -33.32 -55.79
C VAL A 870 -18.59 -33.80 -54.72
N LYS A 871 -19.87 -33.43 -54.84
CA LYS A 871 -20.99 -33.85 -53.96
C LYS A 871 -20.72 -33.59 -52.47
N GLY A 872 -20.18 -32.41 -52.14
CA GLY A 872 -19.88 -32.03 -50.75
C GLY A 872 -18.60 -32.64 -50.18
N ASN A 873 -17.78 -33.32 -51.01
CA ASN A 873 -16.46 -33.79 -50.61
C ASN A 873 -15.45 -32.61 -50.58
N LYS A 874 -15.55 -31.81 -49.51
CA LYS A 874 -14.69 -30.64 -49.25
C LYS A 874 -13.20 -30.93 -49.44
N PRO A 875 -12.61 -32.02 -48.88
CA PRO A 875 -11.19 -32.33 -49.09
C PRO A 875 -10.80 -32.47 -50.56
N LEU A 876 -11.63 -33.14 -51.36
CA LEU A 876 -11.37 -33.32 -52.79
C LEU A 876 -11.49 -32.01 -53.57
N ALA A 877 -12.45 -31.14 -53.20
CA ALA A 877 -12.62 -29.83 -53.81
C ALA A 877 -11.38 -28.94 -53.61
N TRP A 878 -10.86 -28.90 -52.37
CA TRP A 878 -9.64 -28.18 -52.03
C TRP A 878 -8.41 -28.75 -52.73
N THR A 879 -8.32 -30.07 -52.83
CA THR A 879 -7.21 -30.73 -53.54
C THR A 879 -7.14 -30.29 -55.01
N ILE A 880 -8.28 -30.26 -55.69
CA ILE A 880 -8.39 -29.88 -57.11
C ILE A 880 -8.04 -28.39 -57.28
N PHE A 881 -8.58 -27.51 -56.44
CA PHE A 881 -8.33 -26.07 -56.50
C PHE A 881 -6.84 -25.72 -56.33
N VAL A 882 -6.22 -26.23 -55.25
CA VAL A 882 -4.82 -25.91 -54.89
C VAL A 882 -3.83 -26.42 -55.92
N SER A 883 -4.08 -27.62 -56.48
CA SER A 883 -3.20 -28.20 -57.49
C SER A 883 -3.21 -27.35 -58.77
N CYS A 884 -4.40 -26.94 -59.25
CA CYS A 884 -4.52 -26.13 -60.46
C CYS A 884 -3.90 -24.73 -60.32
N GLU A 885 -4.09 -24.06 -59.18
CA GLU A 885 -3.51 -22.74 -58.92
C GLU A 885 -1.98 -22.79 -58.77
N PHE A 886 -1.45 -23.81 -58.07
CA PHE A 886 0.00 -24.00 -57.94
C PHE A 886 0.70 -24.11 -59.29
N LEU A 887 0.11 -24.89 -60.18
CA LEU A 887 0.67 -25.16 -61.49
C LEU A 887 0.60 -23.95 -62.41
N TYR A 888 -0.50 -23.20 -62.35
CA TYR A 888 -0.64 -21.95 -63.07
C TYR A 888 0.43 -20.93 -62.64
N ASN A 889 0.61 -20.74 -61.33
CA ASN A 889 1.57 -19.78 -60.80
C ASN A 889 3.04 -20.21 -61.00
N LEU A 890 3.30 -21.52 -61.00
CA LEU A 890 4.63 -22.06 -61.30
C LEU A 890 5.05 -21.79 -62.73
N TYR A 891 4.12 -21.95 -63.67
CA TYR A 891 4.35 -21.66 -65.07
C TYR A 891 4.63 -20.15 -65.31
N GLN A 892 3.90 -19.26 -64.63
CA GLN A 892 4.06 -17.81 -64.78
C GLN A 892 5.36 -17.27 -64.17
N THR A 893 5.70 -17.73 -62.97
CA THR A 893 6.82 -17.15 -62.21
C THR A 893 8.16 -17.82 -62.51
N LYS A 894 8.14 -19.05 -63.02
CA LYS A 894 9.31 -19.93 -63.18
C LYS A 894 10.12 -20.11 -61.89
N SER A 895 9.55 -19.75 -60.74
CA SER A 895 10.14 -19.82 -59.41
C SER A 895 9.20 -20.59 -58.52
N VAL A 896 9.66 -21.73 -57.99
CA VAL A 896 8.85 -22.60 -57.12
C VAL A 896 8.37 -21.85 -55.88
N THR A 897 9.21 -20.97 -55.34
CA THR A 897 8.91 -20.16 -54.16
C THR A 897 7.87 -19.09 -54.46
N GLU A 898 7.98 -18.39 -55.58
CA GLU A 898 6.98 -17.37 -55.96
C GLU A 898 5.66 -17.99 -56.40
N ALA A 899 5.70 -19.16 -57.05
CA ALA A 899 4.52 -19.96 -57.35
C ALA A 899 3.78 -20.41 -56.10
N ALA A 900 4.52 -20.93 -55.10
CA ALA A 900 3.97 -21.33 -53.81
C ALA A 900 3.38 -20.13 -53.07
N LYS A 901 4.07 -18.98 -53.07
CA LYS A 901 3.56 -17.74 -52.48
C LYS A 901 2.31 -17.24 -53.17
N MET A 902 2.28 -17.18 -54.51
CA MET A 902 1.11 -16.74 -55.27
C MET A 902 -0.08 -17.69 -55.12
N THR A 903 0.17 -18.99 -54.94
CA THR A 903 -0.88 -19.99 -54.72
C THR A 903 -1.39 -19.95 -53.29
N ALA A 904 -0.50 -19.80 -52.32
CA ALA A 904 -0.86 -19.51 -50.94
C ALA A 904 -1.62 -18.18 -50.87
N GLN A 905 -1.23 -17.20 -51.68
CA GLN A 905 -1.91 -15.92 -51.81
C GLN A 905 -3.28 -16.09 -52.47
N ALA A 906 -3.47 -16.93 -53.50
CA ALA A 906 -4.77 -17.26 -54.09
C ALA A 906 -5.69 -18.00 -53.11
N MET A 907 -5.15 -18.91 -52.28
CA MET A 907 -5.88 -19.58 -51.20
C MET A 907 -6.22 -18.62 -50.05
N VAL A 908 -5.29 -17.75 -49.68
CA VAL A 908 -5.50 -16.65 -48.74
C VAL A 908 -6.44 -15.62 -49.33
N GLU A 909 -6.51 -15.44 -50.65
CA GLU A 909 -7.45 -14.56 -51.35
C GLU A 909 -8.85 -15.17 -51.37
N GLU A 910 -9.03 -16.50 -51.40
CA GLU A 910 -10.34 -17.16 -51.20
C GLU A 910 -10.81 -17.14 -49.73
N VAL A 911 -9.91 -17.37 -48.76
CA VAL A 911 -10.20 -17.25 -47.32
C VAL A 911 -10.32 -15.78 -46.90
N MET A 912 -9.53 -14.89 -47.50
CA MET A 912 -9.76 -13.46 -47.49
C MET A 912 -11.05 -13.18 -48.22
N ILE A 913 -11.44 -13.76 -49.35
CA ILE A 913 -12.75 -13.46 -49.93
C ILE A 913 -13.84 -13.79 -48.92
N GLN A 914 -13.74 -14.80 -48.05
CA GLN A 914 -14.70 -14.98 -46.95
C GLN A 914 -14.54 -13.97 -45.79
N LYS A 915 -13.32 -13.66 -45.33
CA LYS A 915 -13.06 -12.67 -44.25
C LYS A 915 -13.20 -11.21 -44.68
N LEU A 916 -12.82 -10.92 -45.90
CA LEU A 916 -13.00 -9.73 -46.72
C LEU A 916 -14.45 -9.65 -47.16
N THR A 917 -15.21 -10.74 -47.37
CA THR A 917 -16.69 -10.70 -47.52
C THR A 917 -17.34 -10.38 -46.18
N ALA A 918 -16.87 -10.93 -45.06
CA ALA A 918 -17.31 -10.51 -43.72
C ALA A 918 -16.94 -9.04 -43.44
N LYS A 919 -15.71 -8.61 -43.77
CA LYS A 919 -15.27 -7.21 -43.67
C LYS A 919 -15.92 -6.30 -44.71
N LEU A 920 -16.27 -6.78 -45.90
CA LEU A 920 -17.02 -6.07 -46.94
C LEU A 920 -18.49 -5.99 -46.56
N HIS A 921 -19.05 -6.98 -45.87
CA HIS A 921 -20.39 -6.91 -45.28
C HIS A 921 -20.40 -5.95 -44.09
N GLN A 922 -19.37 -5.95 -43.24
CA GLN A 922 -19.18 -4.93 -42.20
C GLN A 922 -18.96 -3.53 -42.80
N GLU A 923 -18.11 -3.38 -43.82
CA GLU A 923 -17.93 -2.12 -44.55
C GLU A 923 -19.20 -1.70 -45.28
N ALA A 924 -19.92 -2.61 -45.94
CA ALA A 924 -21.19 -2.33 -46.61
C ALA A 924 -22.30 -2.00 -45.61
N MET A 925 -22.21 -2.49 -44.36
CA MET A 925 -23.05 -2.03 -43.25
C MET A 925 -22.70 -0.61 -42.82
N ASN A 926 -21.41 -0.27 -42.83
CA ASN A 926 -20.92 1.04 -42.47
C ASN A 926 -21.08 2.07 -43.62
N ARG A 927 -21.20 1.61 -44.87
CA ARG A 927 -21.52 2.44 -46.04
C ARG A 927 -23.01 2.80 -45.99
N LYS A 928 -23.28 4.06 -45.66
CA LYS A 928 -24.59 4.68 -45.83
C LYS A 928 -24.88 4.85 -47.31
N ILE A 929 -26.11 4.56 -47.74
CA ILE A 929 -26.58 4.94 -49.07
C ILE A 929 -26.98 6.41 -48.98
N ALA A 930 -26.16 7.27 -49.58
CA ALA A 930 -26.40 8.71 -49.54
C ALA A 930 -27.51 9.08 -50.52
N TYR A 931 -28.74 9.17 -50.02
CA TYR A 931 -29.83 9.82 -50.73
C TYR A 931 -29.58 11.32 -50.79
N LYS A 932 -29.81 11.94 -51.95
CA LYS A 932 -29.63 13.39 -52.15
C LYS A 932 -30.89 14.18 -51.84
N SER A 933 -32.05 13.51 -51.82
CA SER A 933 -33.32 14.14 -51.48
C SER A 933 -34.34 13.14 -50.92
N PRO A 934 -35.37 13.62 -50.18
CA PRO A 934 -36.47 12.78 -49.72
C PRO A 934 -37.18 11.99 -50.81
N LYS A 935 -37.29 12.55 -52.02
CA LYS A 935 -37.94 11.91 -53.15
C LYS A 935 -37.24 10.62 -53.56
N GLU A 936 -35.90 10.61 -53.57
CA GLU A 936 -35.13 9.42 -53.93
C GLU A 936 -35.35 8.27 -52.95
N VAL A 937 -35.53 8.55 -51.65
CA VAL A 937 -35.87 7.54 -50.63
C VAL A 937 -37.23 6.91 -50.93
N PHE A 938 -38.23 7.72 -51.29
CA PHE A 938 -39.59 7.22 -51.53
C PHE A 938 -39.70 6.45 -52.84
N ASP A 939 -39.02 6.89 -53.90
CA ASP A 939 -38.96 6.19 -55.18
C ASP A 939 -38.29 4.80 -55.01
N ASP A 940 -37.25 4.70 -54.18
CA ASP A 940 -36.58 3.43 -53.89
C ASP A 940 -37.46 2.47 -53.05
N ILE A 941 -38.19 2.98 -52.04
CA ILE A 941 -39.18 2.17 -51.30
C ILE A 941 -40.20 1.56 -52.25
N MET A 942 -40.78 2.37 -53.14
CA MET A 942 -41.81 1.92 -54.07
C MET A 942 -41.28 0.91 -55.08
N LYS A 943 -40.03 1.07 -55.54
CA LYS A 943 -39.38 0.13 -56.46
C LYS A 943 -39.12 -1.25 -55.84
N ASN A 944 -38.93 -1.31 -54.53
CA ASN A 944 -38.64 -2.53 -53.78
C ASN A 944 -39.85 -3.04 -52.99
N THR A 945 -41.06 -2.63 -53.39
CA THR A 945 -42.31 -3.14 -52.81
C THR A 945 -42.78 -4.37 -53.59
N LYS A 946 -43.16 -5.42 -52.88
CA LYS A 946 -43.74 -6.66 -53.43
C LYS A 946 -45.10 -6.95 -52.79
N VAL A 947 -45.89 -7.81 -53.44
CA VAL A 947 -47.14 -8.33 -52.86
C VAL A 947 -46.83 -9.67 -52.21
N GLU A 948 -47.17 -9.81 -50.93
CA GLU A 948 -46.98 -11.03 -50.15
C GLU A 948 -48.23 -11.26 -49.29
N ASN A 949 -48.90 -12.40 -49.47
CA ASN A 949 -50.19 -12.73 -48.84
C ASN A 949 -51.26 -11.64 -49.04
N ASP A 950 -51.46 -11.19 -50.28
CA ASP A 950 -52.39 -10.13 -50.70
C ASP A 950 -52.11 -8.73 -50.10
N GLU A 951 -50.94 -8.54 -49.48
CA GLU A 951 -50.53 -7.29 -48.87
C GLU A 951 -49.26 -6.73 -49.51
N LEU A 952 -49.23 -5.40 -49.73
CA LEU A 952 -48.00 -4.72 -50.16
C LEU A 952 -47.03 -4.64 -48.98
N VAL A 953 -45.82 -5.16 -49.18
CA VAL A 953 -44.71 -5.12 -48.22
C VAL A 953 -43.40 -4.75 -48.92
N ILE A 954 -42.51 -4.09 -48.20
CA ILE A 954 -41.15 -3.79 -48.68
C ILE A 954 -40.34 -5.09 -48.60
N ASP A 955 -39.52 -5.36 -49.62
CA ASP A 955 -38.59 -6.48 -49.57
C ASP A 955 -37.71 -6.42 -48.30
N GLN A 956 -37.60 -7.54 -47.58
CA GLN A 956 -36.94 -7.60 -46.27
C GLN A 956 -35.52 -7.05 -46.30
N LYS A 957 -34.74 -7.33 -47.36
CA LYS A 957 -33.37 -6.82 -47.47
C LYS A 957 -33.36 -5.29 -47.57
N LYS A 958 -34.29 -4.72 -48.35
CA LYS A 958 -34.43 -3.27 -48.47
C LYS A 958 -35.00 -2.64 -47.20
N LEU A 959 -35.94 -3.30 -46.54
CA LEU A 959 -36.48 -2.86 -45.27
C LEU A 959 -35.39 -2.77 -44.19
N LEU A 960 -34.52 -3.78 -44.09
CA LEU A 960 -33.37 -3.77 -43.19
C LEU A 960 -32.37 -2.66 -43.56
N GLU A 961 -32.11 -2.44 -44.85
CA GLU A 961 -31.29 -1.33 -45.31
C GLU A 961 -31.84 0.04 -44.87
N LEU A 962 -33.16 0.25 -44.98
CA LEU A 962 -33.84 1.46 -44.52
C LEU A 962 -33.80 1.60 -43.01
N MET A 963 -34.04 0.51 -42.26
CA MET A 963 -33.97 0.49 -40.79
C MET A 963 -32.57 0.85 -40.28
N ARG A 964 -31.52 0.45 -41.01
CA ARG A 964 -30.13 0.80 -40.69
C ARG A 964 -29.79 2.27 -40.92
N ASP A 965 -30.64 3.02 -41.61
CA ASP A 965 -30.44 4.45 -41.89
C ASP A 965 -31.48 5.32 -41.15
N PRO A 966 -31.17 5.77 -39.92
CA PRO A 966 -32.05 6.67 -39.15
C PRO A 966 -32.45 7.94 -39.90
N GLU A 967 -31.61 8.43 -40.81
CA GLU A 967 -31.89 9.63 -41.62
C GLU A 967 -32.96 9.34 -42.68
N ALA A 968 -32.92 8.17 -43.31
CA ALA A 968 -33.96 7.69 -44.23
C ALA A 968 -35.28 7.43 -43.48
N VAL A 969 -35.24 6.79 -42.31
CA VAL A 969 -36.46 6.57 -41.49
C VAL A 969 -37.06 7.90 -41.04
N ARG A 970 -36.23 8.88 -40.65
CA ARG A 970 -36.70 10.24 -40.30
C ARG A 970 -37.27 10.98 -41.51
N THR A 971 -36.73 10.74 -42.68
CA THR A 971 -37.28 11.24 -43.95
C THR A 971 -38.67 10.68 -44.22
N ILE A 972 -38.88 9.37 -44.03
CA ILE A 972 -40.19 8.71 -44.09
C ILE A 972 -41.15 9.32 -43.07
N LYS A 973 -40.69 9.53 -41.85
CA LYS A 973 -41.47 10.14 -40.76
C LYS A 973 -41.90 11.58 -41.07
N ASN A 974 -40.99 12.42 -41.54
CA ASN A 974 -41.22 13.86 -41.69
C ASN A 974 -41.86 14.22 -43.04
N HIS A 975 -41.49 13.54 -44.12
CA HIS A 975 -41.87 13.91 -45.49
C HIS A 975 -42.66 12.83 -46.23
N GLY A 976 -42.78 11.61 -45.67
CA GLY A 976 -43.49 10.50 -46.31
C GLY A 976 -45.00 10.74 -46.36
N SER A 977 -45.62 10.33 -47.48
CA SER A 977 -47.09 10.31 -47.58
C SER A 977 -47.68 9.26 -46.63
N PRO A 978 -48.98 9.36 -46.27
CA PRO A 978 -49.64 8.36 -45.41
C PRO A 978 -49.47 6.91 -45.93
N LYS A 979 -49.48 6.73 -47.26
CA LYS A 979 -49.25 5.44 -47.91
C LYS A 979 -47.85 4.89 -47.65
N ILE A 980 -46.81 5.71 -47.81
CA ILE A 980 -45.41 5.30 -47.59
C ILE A 980 -45.16 4.97 -46.10
N LYS A 981 -45.69 5.79 -45.19
CA LYS A 981 -45.59 5.57 -43.74
C LYS A 981 -46.23 4.24 -43.34
N SER A 982 -47.46 3.99 -43.81
CA SER A 982 -48.19 2.74 -43.52
C SER A 982 -47.48 1.52 -44.10
N LEU A 983 -46.97 1.61 -45.33
CA LEU A 983 -46.24 0.52 -45.99
C LEU A 983 -44.96 0.13 -45.23
N PHE A 984 -44.16 1.12 -44.82
CA PHE A 984 -42.94 0.89 -44.05
C PHE A 984 -43.22 0.24 -42.69
N GLU A 985 -44.14 0.81 -41.92
CA GLU A 985 -44.50 0.28 -40.59
C GLU A 985 -45.07 -1.14 -40.67
N LYS A 986 -45.96 -1.40 -41.64
CA LYS A 986 -46.53 -2.72 -41.86
C LYS A 986 -45.46 -3.78 -42.14
N SER A 987 -44.52 -3.45 -43.01
CA SER A 987 -43.43 -4.37 -43.40
C SER A 987 -42.50 -4.65 -42.21
N ARG A 988 -42.21 -3.61 -41.41
CA ARG A 988 -41.39 -3.71 -40.19
C ARG A 988 -42.05 -4.53 -39.09
N ASN A 989 -43.34 -4.31 -38.87
CA ASN A 989 -44.09 -5.01 -37.83
C ASN A 989 -44.21 -6.52 -38.06
N LYS A 990 -44.14 -7.00 -39.32
CA LYS A 990 -44.04 -8.45 -39.60
C LYS A 990 -42.83 -9.08 -38.90
N ILE A 991 -41.65 -8.45 -39.03
CA ILE A 991 -40.41 -8.91 -38.39
C ILE A 991 -40.55 -8.86 -36.86
N TYR A 992 -41.16 -7.80 -36.32
CA TYR A 992 -41.32 -7.64 -34.88
C TYR A 992 -42.28 -8.67 -34.29
N GLN A 993 -43.39 -8.96 -34.96
CA GLN A 993 -44.36 -9.96 -34.51
C GLN A 993 -43.74 -11.37 -34.47
N GLU A 994 -42.93 -11.72 -35.47
CA GLU A 994 -42.23 -13.00 -35.50
C GLU A 994 -41.15 -13.09 -34.41
N HIS A 995 -40.35 -12.03 -34.26
CA HIS A 995 -39.39 -11.90 -33.16
C HIS A 995 -40.06 -12.08 -31.80
N ASP A 996 -41.14 -11.35 -31.56
CA ASP A 996 -41.85 -11.31 -30.29
C ASP A 996 -42.49 -12.65 -29.96
N PHE A 997 -43.03 -13.34 -30.97
CA PHE A 997 -43.53 -14.70 -30.82
C PHE A 997 -42.43 -15.65 -30.32
N HIS A 998 -41.27 -15.66 -30.98
CA HIS A 998 -40.16 -16.54 -30.59
C HIS A 998 -39.56 -16.16 -29.23
N LEU A 999 -39.49 -14.87 -28.89
CA LEU A 999 -39.00 -14.42 -27.59
C LEU A 999 -39.95 -14.84 -26.46
N LYS A 1000 -41.27 -14.71 -26.66
CA LYS A 1000 -42.26 -15.21 -25.69
C LYS A 1000 -42.18 -16.71 -25.49
N GLN A 1001 -41.98 -17.50 -26.56
CA GLN A 1001 -41.77 -18.95 -26.42
C GLN A 1001 -40.51 -19.27 -25.63
N TYR A 1002 -39.40 -18.58 -25.90
CA TYR A 1002 -38.16 -18.75 -25.12
C TYR A 1002 -38.37 -18.44 -23.63
N ILE A 1003 -39.05 -17.33 -23.30
CA ILE A 1003 -39.31 -16.95 -21.91
C ILE A 1003 -40.25 -17.96 -21.23
N LYS A 1004 -41.27 -18.45 -21.92
CA LYS A 1004 -42.13 -19.53 -21.44
C LYS A 1004 -41.34 -20.78 -21.11
N ASP A 1005 -40.51 -21.24 -22.04
CA ASP A 1005 -39.77 -22.49 -21.89
C ASP A 1005 -38.72 -22.39 -20.78
N THR A 1006 -38.08 -21.23 -20.65
CA THR A 1006 -37.00 -20.98 -19.69
C THR A 1006 -37.52 -20.64 -18.30
N TYR A 1007 -38.47 -19.71 -18.19
CA TYR A 1007 -38.92 -19.14 -16.90
C TYR A 1007 -40.30 -19.64 -16.47
N LYS A 1008 -40.94 -20.52 -17.25
CA LYS A 1008 -42.26 -21.12 -16.96
C LYS A 1008 -43.38 -20.09 -16.77
N ILE A 1009 -43.26 -18.92 -17.39
CA ILE A 1009 -44.30 -17.89 -17.42
C ILE A 1009 -45.18 -18.13 -18.65
N PRO A 1010 -46.52 -18.20 -18.54
CA PRO A 1010 -47.39 -18.36 -19.70
C PRO A 1010 -47.22 -17.22 -20.72
N PRO A 1011 -47.17 -17.48 -22.04
CA PRO A 1011 -47.04 -16.44 -23.06
C PRO A 1011 -48.11 -15.34 -22.99
N GLU A 1012 -49.31 -15.68 -22.53
CA GLU A 1012 -50.44 -14.76 -22.31
C GLU A 1012 -50.20 -13.78 -21.16
N ASP A 1013 -49.31 -14.12 -20.23
CA ASP A 1013 -48.91 -13.27 -19.10
C ASP A 1013 -47.64 -12.46 -19.42
N ILE A 1014 -47.09 -12.58 -20.64
CA ILE A 1014 -45.91 -11.85 -21.10
C ILE A 1014 -46.32 -10.82 -22.16
N ILE A 1015 -45.94 -9.57 -21.94
CA ILE A 1015 -46.10 -8.48 -22.90
C ILE A 1015 -44.70 -8.05 -23.35
N ILE A 1016 -44.49 -7.95 -24.66
CA ILE A 1016 -43.35 -7.21 -25.20
C ILE A 1016 -43.89 -5.83 -25.51
N ASP A 1017 -43.46 -4.87 -24.71
CA ASP A 1017 -43.97 -3.51 -24.71
C ASP A 1017 -42.99 -2.63 -25.49
N ASP A 1018 -43.43 -2.22 -26.68
CA ASP A 1018 -42.74 -1.23 -27.52
C ASP A 1018 -43.16 0.16 -27.02
N PHE A 1019 -42.32 0.78 -26.20
CA PHE A 1019 -42.68 2.05 -25.56
C PHE A 1019 -41.99 3.24 -26.22
N ARG A 1020 -42.68 4.39 -26.20
CA ARG A 1020 -42.21 5.64 -26.82
C ARG A 1020 -41.76 6.62 -25.75
N THR A 1021 -40.91 7.58 -26.15
CA THR A 1021 -40.60 8.72 -25.27
C THR A 1021 -41.91 9.40 -24.83
N PRO A 1022 -42.15 9.56 -23.51
CA PRO A 1022 -43.41 10.07 -23.00
C PRO A 1022 -43.74 11.47 -23.54
N GLY A 1023 -44.97 11.66 -24.03
CA GLY A 1023 -45.47 12.92 -24.61
C GLY A 1023 -45.32 13.08 -26.13
N SER A 1024 -45.16 11.97 -26.87
CA SER A 1024 -45.14 11.96 -28.35
C SER A 1024 -46.39 11.30 -28.95
N ASP A 1025 -46.90 11.83 -30.07
CA ASP A 1025 -48.12 11.32 -30.73
C ASP A 1025 -47.97 9.88 -31.22
N ALA A 1026 -48.95 9.04 -30.89
CA ALA A 1026 -48.96 7.59 -31.21
C ALA A 1026 -49.05 7.27 -32.72
N THR A 1027 -49.40 8.25 -33.56
CA THR A 1027 -49.67 8.05 -35.01
C THR A 1027 -48.44 8.24 -35.91
N ASN A 1028 -47.29 8.64 -35.36
CA ASN A 1028 -46.07 8.89 -36.14
C ASN A 1028 -45.15 7.67 -36.24
N VAL A 1029 -44.44 7.56 -37.37
CA VAL A 1029 -43.41 6.54 -37.64
C VAL A 1029 -42.29 6.66 -36.62
N ASN A 1030 -41.89 5.53 -35.99
CA ASN A 1030 -40.76 5.54 -35.06
C ASN A 1030 -39.43 5.30 -35.76
N THR A 1031 -38.38 5.99 -35.30
CA THR A 1031 -37.03 5.86 -35.88
C THR A 1031 -36.33 4.60 -35.40
N ASP A 1032 -36.59 4.20 -34.15
CA ASP A 1032 -36.04 3.06 -33.46
C ASP A 1032 -37.14 2.15 -32.88
N ARG A 1033 -36.76 0.97 -32.38
CA ARG A 1033 -37.60 0.12 -31.56
C ARG A 1033 -36.91 -0.11 -30.21
N ASP A 1034 -37.31 0.69 -29.24
CA ASP A 1034 -37.04 0.43 -27.82
C ASP A 1034 -38.16 -0.45 -27.28
N TYR A 1035 -37.81 -1.63 -26.79
CA TYR A 1035 -38.77 -2.58 -26.25
C TYR A 1035 -38.30 -3.18 -24.93
N ARG A 1036 -39.27 -3.53 -24.10
CA ARG A 1036 -39.05 -4.21 -22.82
C ARG A 1036 -39.98 -5.41 -22.70
N VAL A 1037 -39.61 -6.35 -21.85
CA VAL A 1037 -40.45 -7.49 -21.53
C VAL A 1037 -41.15 -7.22 -20.20
N LEU A 1038 -42.47 -7.27 -20.19
CA LEU A 1038 -43.29 -7.17 -18.99
C LEU A 1038 -43.93 -8.52 -18.67
N ARG A 1039 -44.08 -8.83 -17.38
CA ARG A 1039 -44.85 -9.97 -16.87
C ARG A 1039 -46.03 -9.51 -16.04
N LYS A 1040 -47.14 -10.22 -16.15
CA LYS A 1040 -48.34 -10.00 -15.34
C LYS A 1040 -48.10 -10.39 -13.89
N VAL A 1041 -48.52 -9.53 -12.97
CA VAL A 1041 -48.52 -9.77 -11.52
C VAL A 1041 -49.87 -9.34 -10.96
N THR A 1042 -50.45 -10.18 -10.10
CA THR A 1042 -51.70 -9.85 -9.40
C THR A 1042 -51.34 -9.38 -7.99
N LYS A 1043 -51.76 -8.18 -7.63
CA LYS A 1043 -51.56 -7.60 -6.29
C LYS A 1043 -52.45 -8.26 -5.24
N ALA A 1044 -52.12 -8.02 -3.98
CA ALA A 1044 -52.88 -8.54 -2.84
C ALA A 1044 -54.35 -8.06 -2.81
N ASP A 1045 -54.67 -6.93 -3.44
CA ASP A 1045 -56.03 -6.39 -3.58
C ASP A 1045 -56.81 -6.95 -4.79
N GLY A 1046 -56.21 -7.88 -5.55
CA GLY A 1046 -56.80 -8.48 -6.75
C GLY A 1046 -56.62 -7.66 -8.03
N SER A 1047 -55.97 -6.49 -7.98
CA SER A 1047 -55.65 -5.70 -9.18
C SER A 1047 -54.48 -6.33 -9.96
N VAL A 1048 -54.52 -6.22 -11.30
CA VAL A 1048 -53.47 -6.74 -12.18
C VAL A 1048 -52.54 -5.60 -12.58
N GLN A 1049 -51.23 -5.80 -12.42
CA GLN A 1049 -50.19 -4.92 -12.93
C GLN A 1049 -49.20 -5.70 -13.80
N TYR A 1050 -48.55 -5.01 -14.73
CA TYR A 1050 -47.48 -5.56 -15.54
C TYR A 1050 -46.16 -4.94 -15.08
N ILE A 1051 -45.19 -5.78 -14.73
CA ILE A 1051 -43.88 -5.34 -14.24
C ILE A 1051 -42.76 -5.82 -15.16
N GLU A 1052 -41.69 -5.03 -15.28
CA GLU A 1052 -40.53 -5.37 -16.10
C GLU A 1052 -39.83 -6.66 -15.66
N LEU A 1053 -39.52 -7.52 -16.63
CA LEU A 1053 -38.59 -8.63 -16.50
C LEU A 1053 -37.18 -8.13 -16.82
N GLN A 1054 -36.24 -8.34 -15.89
CA GLN A 1054 -34.87 -7.84 -15.98
C GLN A 1054 -34.21 -8.21 -17.33
N ARG A 1055 -33.64 -7.21 -18.01
CA ARG A 1055 -33.13 -7.31 -19.38
C ARG A 1055 -32.09 -8.40 -19.58
N THR A 1056 -31.19 -8.59 -18.63
CA THR A 1056 -30.10 -9.58 -18.67
C THR A 1056 -30.59 -11.02 -18.88
N ASN A 1057 -31.86 -11.29 -18.57
CA ASN A 1057 -32.44 -12.62 -18.63
C ASN A 1057 -32.91 -13.03 -20.03
N TRP A 1058 -33.06 -12.08 -20.96
CA TRP A 1058 -33.67 -12.34 -22.26
C TRP A 1058 -32.99 -11.65 -23.45
N ILE A 1059 -32.15 -10.63 -23.22
CA ILE A 1059 -31.63 -9.75 -24.28
C ILE A 1059 -30.77 -10.47 -25.33
N ASP A 1060 -29.80 -11.30 -24.93
CA ASP A 1060 -28.90 -11.98 -25.87
C ASP A 1060 -29.69 -12.92 -26.80
N LYS A 1061 -30.64 -13.64 -26.22
CA LYS A 1061 -31.50 -14.54 -26.98
C LYS A 1061 -32.43 -13.78 -27.92
N SER A 1062 -32.92 -12.61 -27.49
CA SER A 1062 -33.70 -11.70 -28.32
C SER A 1062 -32.93 -11.31 -29.59
N TYR A 1063 -31.66 -10.92 -29.43
CA TYR A 1063 -30.80 -10.53 -30.54
C TYR A 1063 -30.45 -11.70 -31.46
N ASP A 1064 -30.23 -12.89 -30.92
CA ASP A 1064 -30.06 -14.11 -31.73
C ASP A 1064 -31.31 -14.44 -32.55
N ILE A 1065 -32.49 -14.36 -31.94
CA ILE A 1065 -33.77 -14.57 -32.63
C ILE A 1065 -33.91 -13.56 -33.77
N PHE A 1066 -33.68 -12.27 -33.49
CA PHE A 1066 -33.74 -11.22 -34.51
C PHE A 1066 -32.75 -11.51 -35.65
N GLY A 1067 -31.50 -11.88 -35.35
CA GLY A 1067 -30.51 -12.24 -36.35
C GLY A 1067 -30.92 -13.43 -37.23
N ASN A 1068 -31.53 -14.45 -36.64
CA ASN A 1068 -31.98 -15.65 -37.36
C ASN A 1068 -33.15 -15.35 -38.31
N ILE A 1069 -34.18 -14.65 -37.86
CA ILE A 1069 -35.36 -14.33 -38.69
C ILE A 1069 -35.02 -13.32 -39.80
N THR A 1070 -34.01 -12.46 -39.56
CA THR A 1070 -33.62 -11.42 -40.53
C THR A 1070 -32.54 -11.86 -41.52
N GLY A 1071 -31.99 -13.07 -41.37
CA GLY A 1071 -30.96 -13.62 -42.27
C GLY A 1071 -29.58 -12.99 -42.07
N LYS A 1072 -29.16 -12.81 -40.81
CA LYS A 1072 -27.84 -12.29 -40.43
C LYS A 1072 -26.70 -13.04 -41.17
N PRO A 1073 -25.77 -12.34 -41.84
CA PRO A 1073 -24.63 -12.98 -42.49
C PRO A 1073 -23.70 -13.71 -41.52
N ASN A 1074 -23.05 -14.78 -42.01
CA ASN A 1074 -22.05 -15.53 -41.25
C ASN A 1074 -20.87 -14.62 -40.85
N GLY A 1075 -20.42 -14.73 -39.60
CA GLY A 1075 -19.29 -13.96 -39.07
C GLY A 1075 -19.66 -12.58 -38.49
N ILE A 1076 -20.96 -12.24 -38.42
CA ILE A 1076 -21.45 -11.01 -37.79
C ILE A 1076 -22.13 -11.33 -36.46
N ASP A 1077 -21.83 -10.53 -35.44
CA ASP A 1077 -22.39 -10.70 -34.11
C ASP A 1077 -23.89 -10.35 -34.07
N SER A 1078 -24.66 -11.08 -33.26
CA SER A 1078 -26.12 -10.89 -33.18
C SER A 1078 -26.49 -9.55 -32.54
N VAL A 1079 -25.72 -9.09 -31.55
CA VAL A 1079 -25.91 -7.80 -30.89
C VAL A 1079 -25.63 -6.68 -31.90
N GLU A 1080 -24.47 -6.73 -32.57
CA GLU A 1080 -24.09 -5.74 -33.59
C GLU A 1080 -25.15 -5.65 -34.69
N TRP A 1081 -25.66 -6.80 -35.15
CA TRP A 1081 -26.69 -6.86 -36.17
C TRP A 1081 -28.02 -6.26 -35.69
N ALA A 1082 -28.49 -6.59 -34.49
CA ALA A 1082 -29.75 -6.07 -33.95
C ALA A 1082 -29.69 -4.54 -33.73
N GLU A 1083 -28.64 -4.04 -33.10
CA GLU A 1083 -28.48 -2.61 -32.77
C GLU A 1083 -28.34 -1.75 -34.03
N LYS A 1084 -27.60 -2.22 -35.06
CA LYS A 1084 -27.50 -1.51 -36.35
C LYS A 1084 -28.86 -1.39 -37.05
N HIS A 1085 -29.78 -2.31 -36.81
CA HIS A 1085 -31.14 -2.28 -37.37
C HIS A 1085 -32.16 -1.69 -36.38
N GLN A 1086 -31.69 -0.87 -35.43
CA GLN A 1086 -32.51 -0.12 -34.49
C GLN A 1086 -33.40 -1.01 -33.61
N GLN A 1087 -32.95 -2.23 -33.31
CA GLN A 1087 -33.55 -3.07 -32.28
C GLN A 1087 -32.77 -2.89 -30.98
N ARG A 1088 -33.42 -2.32 -29.97
CA ARG A 1088 -32.83 -2.18 -28.65
C ARG A 1088 -33.77 -2.71 -27.59
N GLY A 1089 -33.36 -3.81 -26.95
CA GLY A 1089 -34.02 -4.23 -25.71
C GLY A 1089 -33.49 -3.40 -24.55
N THR A 1090 -34.39 -2.89 -23.72
CA THR A 1090 -34.07 -1.98 -22.60
C THR A 1090 -34.88 -2.37 -21.35
N ASP A 1091 -34.51 -1.82 -20.20
CA ASP A 1091 -35.25 -1.88 -18.94
C ASP A 1091 -34.95 -0.63 -18.10
N ARG A 1092 -35.57 -0.51 -16.92
CA ARG A 1092 -35.33 0.60 -15.98
C ARG A 1092 -33.87 0.75 -15.49
N PHE A 1093 -32.99 -0.20 -15.80
CA PHE A 1093 -31.58 -0.21 -15.39
C PHE A 1093 -30.62 0.05 -16.57
N ASP A 1094 -31.11 0.30 -17.78
CA ASP A 1094 -30.27 0.62 -18.94
C ASP A 1094 -29.57 1.98 -18.73
N ALA A 1095 -28.27 2.06 -18.98
CA ALA A 1095 -27.49 3.29 -18.87
C ALA A 1095 -27.93 4.41 -19.83
N GLU A 1096 -28.70 4.08 -20.88
CA GLU A 1096 -29.38 5.05 -21.76
C GLU A 1096 -30.84 5.35 -21.34
N ALA A 1097 -31.25 4.90 -20.16
CA ALA A 1097 -32.55 5.15 -19.55
C ALA A 1097 -32.37 5.79 -18.16
N CYS A 1098 -32.47 7.11 -18.10
CA CYS A 1098 -32.45 7.85 -16.83
C CYS A 1098 -33.73 7.55 -16.01
N SER A 1099 -33.58 7.44 -14.68
CA SER A 1099 -34.67 7.18 -13.73
C SER A 1099 -35.88 8.13 -13.86
N ASP A 1100 -35.66 9.38 -14.26
CA ASP A 1100 -36.71 10.37 -14.53
C ASP A 1100 -37.65 10.01 -15.70
N TYR A 1101 -37.23 9.11 -16.60
CA TYR A 1101 -38.02 8.58 -17.71
C TYR A 1101 -38.74 7.27 -17.37
N SER A 1102 -38.43 6.64 -16.23
CA SER A 1102 -39.09 5.40 -15.79
C SER A 1102 -40.54 5.68 -15.37
N ASP A 1103 -41.45 4.81 -15.80
CA ASP A 1103 -42.83 4.71 -15.33
C ASP A 1103 -43.00 3.66 -14.21
N HIS A 1104 -41.96 2.89 -13.89
CA HIS A 1104 -41.96 1.94 -12.78
C HIS A 1104 -41.16 2.50 -11.60
N THR A 1105 -41.83 2.77 -10.48
CA THR A 1105 -41.23 3.30 -9.26
C THR A 1105 -41.31 2.27 -8.14
N TYR A 1106 -40.24 2.09 -7.38
CA TYR A 1106 -40.26 1.22 -6.21
C TYR A 1106 -40.85 1.97 -5.02
N ASN A 1107 -42.00 1.50 -4.50
CA ASN A 1107 -42.59 2.05 -3.29
C ASN A 1107 -41.97 1.38 -2.06
N LYS A 1108 -41.16 2.14 -1.30
CA LYS A 1108 -40.47 1.64 -0.10
C LYS A 1108 -41.41 1.26 1.05
N GLN A 1109 -42.64 1.77 1.05
CA GLN A 1109 -43.61 1.55 2.13
C GLN A 1109 -44.41 0.27 1.93
N THR A 1110 -44.72 -0.08 0.67
CA THR A 1110 -45.44 -1.31 0.31
C THR A 1110 -44.47 -2.45 -0.07
N GLY A 1111 -43.23 -2.13 -0.44
CA GLY A 1111 -42.26 -3.12 -0.93
C GLY A 1111 -42.51 -3.56 -2.38
N GLU A 1112 -43.43 -2.91 -3.08
CA GLU A 1112 -43.86 -3.27 -4.43
C GLU A 1112 -43.36 -2.25 -5.49
N VAL A 1113 -43.29 -2.70 -6.74
CA VAL A 1113 -43.09 -1.81 -7.89
C VAL A 1113 -44.46 -1.29 -8.33
N GLU A 1114 -44.62 0.02 -8.38
CA GLU A 1114 -45.82 0.70 -8.84
C GLU A 1114 -45.60 1.33 -10.22
N VAL A 1115 -46.62 1.28 -11.07
CA VAL A 1115 -46.62 1.95 -12.37
C VAL A 1115 -47.24 3.35 -12.21
N LEU A 1116 -46.42 4.39 -12.33
CA LEU A 1116 -46.76 5.81 -12.20
C LEU A 1116 -46.34 6.59 -13.45
N ASP A 1117 -46.89 7.79 -13.66
CA ASP A 1117 -46.43 8.68 -14.73
C ASP A 1117 -44.95 9.07 -14.55
N SER A 1118 -44.16 9.00 -15.63
CA SER A 1118 -42.73 9.35 -15.63
C SER A 1118 -42.46 10.75 -15.06
N ASN A 1119 -41.49 10.89 -14.15
CA ASN A 1119 -41.24 12.15 -13.45
C ASN A 1119 -40.94 13.32 -14.40
N ILE A 1120 -40.26 13.06 -15.53
CA ILE A 1120 -39.89 14.06 -16.52
C ILE A 1120 -41.08 14.87 -17.06
N LYS A 1121 -42.29 14.31 -17.12
CA LYS A 1121 -43.50 15.06 -17.52
C LYS A 1121 -43.81 16.16 -16.50
N ARG A 1122 -43.82 15.79 -15.21
CA ARG A 1122 -44.07 16.71 -14.09
C ARG A 1122 -43.00 17.79 -14.00
N VAL A 1123 -41.75 17.43 -14.30
CA VAL A 1123 -40.64 18.38 -14.33
C VAL A 1123 -40.84 19.46 -15.40
N LYS A 1124 -41.18 19.05 -16.63
CA LYS A 1124 -41.42 19.99 -17.74
C LYS A 1124 -42.63 20.91 -17.50
N GLU A 1125 -43.63 20.44 -16.77
CA GLU A 1125 -44.80 21.24 -16.36
C GLU A 1125 -44.51 22.20 -15.19
N GLY A 1126 -43.33 22.15 -14.59
CA GLY A 1126 -42.99 22.93 -13.40
C GLY A 1126 -43.69 22.44 -12.13
N LYS A 1127 -44.03 21.16 -12.05
CA LYS A 1127 -44.66 20.53 -10.88
C LYS A 1127 -43.70 19.66 -10.06
N SER A 1128 -42.48 19.42 -10.57
CA SER A 1128 -41.45 18.60 -9.92
C SER A 1128 -40.05 19.04 -10.35
N THR A 1129 -39.02 18.50 -9.71
CA THR A 1129 -37.62 18.60 -10.14
C THR A 1129 -37.10 17.24 -10.58
N LEU A 1130 -35.98 17.20 -11.32
CA LEU A 1130 -35.32 15.97 -11.71
C LEU A 1130 -34.93 15.17 -10.45
N VAL A 1131 -34.99 13.84 -10.56
CA VAL A 1131 -34.52 12.93 -9.52
C VAL A 1131 -32.99 12.87 -9.55
N ASN A 1132 -32.42 12.84 -10.75
CA ASN A 1132 -30.97 12.83 -10.95
C ASN A 1132 -30.60 13.60 -12.23
N ALA A 1133 -30.33 14.89 -12.09
CA ALA A 1133 -29.99 15.72 -13.24
C ALA A 1133 -28.66 15.29 -13.90
N GLU A 1134 -27.72 14.76 -13.12
CA GLU A 1134 -26.44 14.26 -13.63
C GLU A 1134 -26.62 13.01 -14.52
N GLU A 1135 -27.42 12.04 -14.09
CA GLU A 1135 -27.76 10.85 -14.89
C GLU A 1135 -28.46 11.23 -16.19
N MET A 1136 -29.35 12.22 -16.16
CA MET A 1136 -30.01 12.72 -17.37
C MET A 1136 -29.02 13.30 -18.39
N GLY A 1137 -28.02 14.04 -17.91
CA GLY A 1137 -26.94 14.59 -18.75
C GLY A 1137 -26.05 13.52 -19.37
N GLU A 1138 -25.60 12.54 -18.56
CA GLU A 1138 -24.75 11.45 -19.04
C GLU A 1138 -25.50 10.53 -20.01
N MET A 1139 -26.80 10.27 -19.80
CA MET A 1139 -27.64 9.51 -20.72
C MET A 1139 -27.61 10.09 -22.14
N TYR A 1140 -27.85 11.41 -22.28
CA TYR A 1140 -27.84 12.06 -23.59
C TYR A 1140 -26.44 12.13 -24.19
N LYS A 1141 -25.41 12.34 -23.37
CA LYS A 1141 -24.02 12.29 -23.83
C LYS A 1141 -23.67 10.91 -24.39
N THR A 1142 -24.01 9.83 -23.69
CA THR A 1142 -23.82 8.45 -24.16
C THR A 1142 -24.55 8.23 -25.48
N LYS A 1143 -25.81 8.71 -25.63
CA LYS A 1143 -26.56 8.63 -26.90
C LYS A 1143 -25.86 9.34 -28.06
N VAL A 1144 -25.32 10.53 -27.82
CA VAL A 1144 -24.58 11.29 -28.84
C VAL A 1144 -23.26 10.59 -29.20
N GLU A 1145 -22.50 10.13 -28.20
CA GLU A 1145 -21.23 9.43 -28.42
C GLU A 1145 -21.42 8.10 -29.16
N ASN A 1146 -22.47 7.34 -28.84
CA ASN A 1146 -22.81 6.10 -29.53
C ASN A 1146 -23.17 6.36 -31.00
N ALA A 1147 -23.94 7.41 -31.28
CA ALA A 1147 -24.23 7.82 -32.65
C ALA A 1147 -22.98 8.26 -33.44
N VAL A 1148 -22.02 8.93 -32.79
CA VAL A 1148 -20.72 9.28 -33.40
C VAL A 1148 -19.88 8.03 -33.68
N LYS A 1149 -19.79 7.10 -32.72
CA LYS A 1149 -19.07 5.83 -32.88
C LYS A 1149 -19.65 4.99 -34.02
N ASN A 1150 -20.96 5.01 -34.19
CA ASN A 1150 -21.67 4.32 -35.27
C ASN A 1150 -21.59 5.05 -36.64
N GLY A 1151 -20.78 6.11 -36.76
CA GLY A 1151 -20.57 6.84 -38.01
C GLY A 1151 -21.79 7.66 -38.46
N THR A 1152 -22.68 8.00 -37.54
CA THR A 1152 -23.98 8.64 -37.83
C THR A 1152 -24.04 10.06 -37.27
N ILE A 1153 -23.25 10.99 -37.83
CA ILE A 1153 -23.24 12.40 -37.38
C ILE A 1153 -24.63 13.08 -37.40
N PRO A 1154 -25.51 12.88 -38.41
CA PRO A 1154 -26.87 13.39 -38.35
C PRO A 1154 -27.68 12.86 -37.15
N GLU A 1155 -27.45 11.60 -36.75
CA GLU A 1155 -28.09 11.00 -35.59
C GLU A 1155 -27.51 11.57 -34.28
N ALA A 1156 -26.20 11.81 -34.24
CA ALA A 1156 -25.56 12.48 -33.11
C ALA A 1156 -26.16 13.88 -32.89
N TYR A 1157 -26.39 14.64 -33.97
CA TYR A 1157 -27.11 15.91 -33.89
C TYR A 1157 -28.59 15.75 -33.52
N ALA A 1158 -29.28 14.69 -33.96
CA ALA A 1158 -30.67 14.43 -33.56
C ALA A 1158 -30.79 14.15 -32.05
N GLN A 1159 -29.87 13.36 -31.49
CA GLN A 1159 -29.82 13.10 -30.05
C GLN A 1159 -29.40 14.34 -29.27
N LEU A 1160 -28.47 15.14 -29.80
CA LEU A 1160 -28.10 16.43 -29.23
C LEU A 1160 -29.29 17.42 -29.23
N GLN A 1161 -30.08 17.46 -30.30
CA GLN A 1161 -31.29 18.27 -30.37
C GLN A 1161 -32.32 17.86 -29.31
N LYS A 1162 -32.51 16.56 -29.09
CA LYS A 1162 -33.35 16.04 -28.00
C LYS A 1162 -32.80 16.45 -26.63
N SER A 1163 -31.48 16.38 -26.44
CA SER A 1163 -30.79 16.80 -25.22
C SER A 1163 -31.01 18.29 -24.93
N ILE A 1164 -30.80 19.16 -25.94
CA ILE A 1164 -31.00 20.60 -25.85
C ILE A 1164 -32.45 20.92 -25.49
N LYS A 1165 -33.41 20.35 -26.24
CA LYS A 1165 -34.84 20.58 -25.98
C LYS A 1165 -35.24 20.13 -24.58
N THR A 1166 -34.69 19.01 -24.11
CA THR A 1166 -34.96 18.52 -22.76
C THR A 1166 -34.38 19.45 -21.71
N LEU A 1167 -33.14 19.92 -21.87
CA LEU A 1167 -32.51 20.88 -20.98
C LEU A 1167 -33.30 22.19 -20.91
N GLU A 1168 -33.74 22.72 -22.06
CA GLU A 1168 -34.56 23.94 -22.14
C GLU A 1168 -35.89 23.77 -21.40
N ASN A 1169 -36.62 22.68 -21.65
CA ASN A 1169 -37.90 22.42 -20.99
C ASN A 1169 -37.76 22.18 -19.48
N VAL A 1170 -36.69 21.50 -19.03
CA VAL A 1170 -36.41 21.33 -17.59
C VAL A 1170 -36.14 22.68 -16.94
N ARG A 1171 -35.30 23.52 -17.57
CA ARG A 1171 -34.98 24.86 -17.07
C ARG A 1171 -36.20 25.78 -17.05
N GLU A 1172 -37.08 25.68 -18.04
CA GLU A 1172 -38.37 26.39 -18.04
C GLU A 1172 -39.29 25.90 -16.91
N GLY A 1173 -39.41 24.59 -16.72
CA GLY A 1173 -40.15 24.02 -15.59
C GLY A 1173 -39.60 24.45 -14.24
N TYR A 1174 -38.29 24.59 -14.09
CA TYR A 1174 -37.66 25.10 -12.87
C TYR A 1174 -37.92 26.60 -12.68
N LYS A 1175 -37.90 27.40 -13.76
CA LYS A 1175 -38.28 28.82 -13.74
C LYS A 1175 -39.74 29.01 -13.32
N ASN A 1176 -40.65 28.15 -13.80
CA ASN A 1176 -42.07 28.17 -13.41
C ASN A 1176 -42.29 27.81 -11.93
N GLN A 1177 -41.31 27.17 -11.29
CA GLN A 1177 -41.27 26.91 -9.84
C GLN A 1177 -40.59 28.01 -9.04
N ASN A 1178 -40.14 29.10 -9.69
CA ASN A 1178 -39.31 30.15 -9.11
C ASN A 1178 -37.97 29.64 -8.54
N LEU A 1179 -37.41 28.57 -9.11
CA LEU A 1179 -36.10 28.05 -8.71
C LEU A 1179 -34.98 28.89 -9.33
N GLU A 1180 -33.99 29.25 -8.51
CA GLU A 1180 -32.81 29.99 -8.96
C GLU A 1180 -31.87 29.06 -9.72
N ILE A 1181 -31.81 29.23 -11.06
CA ILE A 1181 -30.96 28.41 -11.93
C ILE A 1181 -29.87 29.27 -12.59
N PRO A 1182 -28.60 28.80 -12.60
CA PRO A 1182 -27.52 29.51 -13.27
C PRO A 1182 -27.84 29.72 -14.76
N GLU A 1183 -27.65 30.95 -15.27
CA GLU A 1183 -27.84 31.25 -16.69
C GLU A 1183 -26.78 30.54 -17.55
N LEU A 1184 -27.21 29.98 -18.70
CA LEU A 1184 -26.27 29.32 -19.61
C LEU A 1184 -25.35 30.37 -20.26
N ASP A 1185 -24.08 29.99 -20.44
CA ASP A 1185 -23.08 30.80 -21.14
C ASP A 1185 -23.59 31.25 -22.52
N SER A 1186 -23.29 32.49 -22.89
CA SER A 1186 -23.82 33.10 -24.12
C SER A 1186 -23.32 32.38 -25.38
N LYS A 1187 -22.07 31.91 -25.41
CA LYS A 1187 -21.54 31.13 -26.54
C LYS A 1187 -22.16 29.74 -26.58
N LEU A 1188 -22.43 29.12 -25.42
CA LEU A 1188 -23.18 27.86 -25.35
C LEU A 1188 -24.60 28.01 -25.90
N LYS A 1189 -25.34 29.05 -25.52
CA LYS A 1189 -26.69 29.34 -26.06
C LYS A 1189 -26.68 29.51 -27.58
N ILE A 1190 -25.68 30.25 -28.11
CA ILE A 1190 -25.50 30.41 -29.56
C ILE A 1190 -25.24 29.05 -30.22
N ALA A 1191 -24.32 28.24 -29.66
CA ALA A 1191 -24.00 26.92 -30.17
C ALA A 1191 -25.22 25.97 -30.17
N MET A 1192 -26.02 25.98 -29.10
CA MET A 1192 -27.27 25.22 -28.98
C MET A 1192 -28.29 25.67 -30.05
N GLY A 1193 -28.40 26.98 -30.30
CA GLY A 1193 -29.29 27.53 -31.32
C GLY A 1193 -28.96 27.01 -32.72
N TYR A 1194 -27.69 27.05 -33.11
CA TYR A 1194 -27.24 26.50 -34.38
C TYR A 1194 -27.37 24.96 -34.41
N ALA A 1195 -27.03 24.24 -33.34
CA ALA A 1195 -27.20 22.78 -33.29
C ALA A 1195 -28.68 22.35 -33.48
N LYS A 1196 -29.65 23.15 -33.00
CA LYS A 1196 -31.08 22.95 -33.22
C LYS A 1196 -31.54 23.12 -34.67
N SER A 1197 -30.86 23.95 -35.47
CA SER A 1197 -31.24 24.16 -36.87
C SER A 1197 -30.62 23.15 -37.82
N VAL A 1198 -29.71 22.28 -37.34
CA VAL A 1198 -29.11 21.21 -38.14
C VAL A 1198 -30.20 20.29 -38.69
N LYS A 1199 -30.19 20.07 -40.01
CA LYS A 1199 -31.05 19.06 -40.64
C LYS A 1199 -30.50 17.66 -40.38
N THR A 1200 -31.35 16.81 -39.81
CA THR A 1200 -31.05 15.44 -39.40
C THR A 1200 -31.79 14.39 -40.24
N ASP A 1201 -32.59 14.84 -41.20
CA ASP A 1201 -33.24 14.09 -42.26
C ASP A 1201 -32.53 14.33 -43.62
N VAL A 1202 -32.81 13.45 -44.60
CA VAL A 1202 -32.18 13.50 -45.91
C VAL A 1202 -32.45 14.86 -46.54
N SER A 1203 -31.38 15.59 -46.84
CA SER A 1203 -31.44 16.92 -47.40
C SER A 1203 -30.32 17.16 -48.40
N ASP A 1204 -30.58 18.00 -49.41
CA ASP A 1204 -29.58 18.37 -50.40
C ASP A 1204 -28.34 18.96 -49.71
N ILE A 1205 -27.14 18.58 -50.16
CA ILE A 1205 -25.86 19.13 -49.70
C ILE A 1205 -25.81 20.66 -49.85
N LYS A 1206 -26.56 21.23 -50.81
CA LYS A 1206 -26.71 22.68 -50.99
C LYS A 1206 -27.56 23.35 -49.90
N ASN A 1207 -28.24 22.59 -49.05
CA ASN A 1207 -29.02 23.15 -47.97
C ASN A 1207 -28.08 23.84 -46.96
N PRO A 1208 -28.31 25.14 -46.65
CA PRO A 1208 -27.46 25.86 -45.69
C PRO A 1208 -27.48 25.22 -44.30
N MET A 1209 -28.56 24.52 -43.96
CA MET A 1209 -28.75 23.82 -42.68
C MET A 1209 -28.22 22.39 -42.67
N ASN A 1210 -27.53 21.95 -43.74
CA ASN A 1210 -26.88 20.64 -43.78
C ASN A 1210 -25.79 20.53 -42.69
N VAL A 1211 -25.64 19.33 -42.11
CA VAL A 1211 -24.70 19.02 -41.01
C VAL A 1211 -23.32 19.64 -41.20
N LYS A 1212 -22.68 19.47 -42.38
CA LYS A 1212 -21.31 19.96 -42.61
C LYS A 1212 -21.20 21.48 -42.60
N ASN A 1213 -22.19 22.16 -43.21
CA ASN A 1213 -22.22 23.62 -43.25
C ASN A 1213 -22.46 24.19 -41.85
N MET A 1214 -23.36 23.54 -41.11
CA MET A 1214 -23.71 23.92 -39.75
C MET A 1214 -22.59 23.65 -38.74
N GLU A 1215 -21.86 22.54 -38.84
CA GLU A 1215 -20.67 22.28 -38.02
C GLU A 1215 -19.64 23.39 -38.15
N LYS A 1216 -19.38 23.84 -39.39
CA LYS A 1216 -18.48 24.98 -39.65
C LYS A 1216 -19.02 26.27 -39.05
N GLN A 1217 -20.33 26.53 -39.16
CA GLN A 1217 -20.95 27.72 -38.57
C GLN A 1217 -20.92 27.68 -37.03
N ILE A 1218 -21.25 26.56 -36.39
CA ILE A 1218 -21.16 26.37 -34.94
C ILE A 1218 -19.73 26.66 -34.50
N LYS A 1219 -18.73 26.04 -35.14
CA LYS A 1219 -17.33 26.24 -34.81
C LYS A 1219 -16.87 27.69 -34.99
N ASN A 1220 -17.27 28.34 -36.07
CA ASN A 1220 -16.87 29.74 -36.33
C ASN A 1220 -17.55 30.74 -35.40
N MET A 1221 -18.83 30.55 -35.09
CA MET A 1221 -19.64 31.52 -34.35
C MET A 1221 -19.53 31.37 -32.83
N SER A 1222 -19.31 30.15 -32.32
CA SER A 1222 -19.24 29.90 -30.88
C SER A 1222 -17.92 29.27 -30.42
N GLY A 1223 -17.10 28.74 -31.34
CA GLY A 1223 -15.87 28.02 -30.99
C GLY A 1223 -16.13 26.59 -30.47
N TYR A 1224 -17.35 26.08 -30.64
CA TYR A 1224 -17.73 24.73 -30.23
C TYR A 1224 -17.60 23.73 -31.38
N ASP A 1225 -17.24 22.50 -31.05
CA ASP A 1225 -17.49 21.33 -31.89
C ASP A 1225 -18.53 20.43 -31.21
N LEU A 1226 -18.96 19.38 -31.92
CA LEU A 1226 -19.98 18.45 -31.44
C LEU A 1226 -19.63 17.86 -30.06
N LYS A 1227 -18.38 17.49 -29.84
CA LYS A 1227 -17.92 16.88 -28.58
C LYS A 1227 -17.97 17.88 -27.43
N LYS A 1228 -17.41 19.07 -27.63
CA LYS A 1228 -17.40 20.14 -26.62
C LYS A 1228 -18.82 20.58 -26.28
N LEU A 1229 -19.68 20.73 -27.29
CA LEU A 1229 -21.07 21.14 -27.11
C LEU A 1229 -21.85 20.10 -26.29
N THR A 1230 -21.65 18.82 -26.59
CA THR A 1230 -22.28 17.72 -25.85
C THR A 1230 -21.82 17.71 -24.39
N ASN A 1231 -20.51 17.89 -24.13
CA ASN A 1231 -19.97 17.93 -22.77
C ASN A 1231 -20.49 19.12 -21.96
N ASP A 1232 -20.58 20.30 -22.56
CA ASP A 1232 -21.06 21.50 -21.86
C ASP A 1232 -22.59 21.48 -21.65
N ILE A 1233 -23.35 20.80 -22.52
CA ILE A 1233 -24.78 20.50 -22.27
C ILE A 1233 -24.93 19.48 -21.14
N ASN A 1234 -24.13 18.41 -21.11
CA ASN A 1234 -24.11 17.46 -19.99
C ASN A 1234 -23.79 18.19 -18.68
N LYS A 1235 -22.76 19.04 -18.68
CA LYS A 1235 -22.43 19.90 -17.54
C LYS A 1235 -23.60 20.80 -17.13
N SER A 1236 -24.32 21.37 -18.11
CA SER A 1236 -25.50 22.21 -17.84
C SER A 1236 -26.65 21.45 -17.18
N PHE A 1237 -26.78 20.14 -17.41
CA PHE A 1237 -27.67 19.28 -16.62
C PHE A 1237 -27.11 19.04 -15.22
N LYS A 1238 -25.81 18.75 -15.08
CA LYS A 1238 -25.15 18.59 -13.76
C LYS A 1238 -25.26 19.83 -12.88
N ASP A 1239 -25.23 21.02 -13.47
CA ASP A 1239 -25.40 22.29 -12.73
C ASP A 1239 -26.82 22.41 -12.11
N LEU A 1240 -27.80 21.65 -12.61
CA LEU A 1240 -29.15 21.56 -12.04
C LEU A 1240 -29.25 20.57 -10.87
N LYS A 1241 -28.19 19.80 -10.58
CA LYS A 1241 -28.12 18.81 -9.49
C LYS A 1241 -28.43 19.40 -8.12
N ILE A 1242 -28.15 20.70 -7.93
CA ILE A 1242 -28.50 21.42 -6.70
C ILE A 1242 -30.00 21.39 -6.38
N HIS A 1243 -30.84 21.13 -7.38
CA HIS A 1243 -32.30 21.01 -7.29
C HIS A 1243 -32.78 19.55 -7.32
N ASP A 1244 -31.87 18.58 -7.35
CA ASP A 1244 -32.21 17.15 -7.33
C ASP A 1244 -32.95 16.82 -6.03
N LYS A 1245 -34.11 16.18 -6.15
CA LYS A 1245 -34.84 15.69 -4.97
C LYS A 1245 -34.41 14.25 -4.68
N GLY A 1246 -33.76 14.05 -3.53
CA GLY A 1246 -33.28 12.74 -3.10
C GLY A 1246 -34.41 11.70 -3.04
N SER A 1247 -34.28 10.64 -3.85
CA SER A 1247 -35.24 9.55 -4.11
C SER A 1247 -36.64 10.01 -4.59
N PRO A 1248 -37.23 9.36 -5.62
CA PRO A 1248 -38.60 9.64 -6.00
C PRO A 1248 -39.52 9.33 -4.80
N LYS A 1249 -40.40 10.28 -4.44
CA LYS A 1249 -41.55 10.00 -3.56
C LYS A 1249 -42.60 9.19 -4.31
#